data_AF-A0A8H3LR99-F1
#
_entry.id   AF-A0A8H3LR99-F1
#
_cell.length_a   1.000
_cell.length_b   1.000
_cell.length_c   1.000
_cell.angle_alpha   90.00
_cell.angle_beta   90.00
_cell.angle_gamma   90.00
#
_symmetry.space_group_name_H-M   'P 1'
#
loop_
_entity.id
_entity.type
_entity.pdbx_description
1 polymer ?
#
loop_
_entity_poly.entity_id
_entity_poly.type
_entity_poly.pdbx_seq_one_letter_code
_entity_poly.pdbx_strand_id
1 'polypeptide(L)'
;MPLQSYDIAVSFFNVMLDIFFREISPRGSHRIPKEGPVIFVAAPHVNQFVDPLILMRHCQRRVSFLIAEKSMRRRFIGKMARSVHAIPVTRPQDLAKPGIGRIQLLNRKTDPTRITGIETAFTQQLTIGSQIALPMDCGSSEVKEIISDTELIIKKEFKDSNALDMLTDPEGTPYKCVPHIDQSQVYKTVFDTLKAGHCIGIFPEGGSHDRTEILPLKAGVTIMALGAIAMNPDLNVKIVPCGLNYFHAHHFRSRAVIEFGTPISITPDLVEKFKEGGSSKREACSKLLEIIYNCLKAVTVNTPDYETLMFIQAGRRLYKPAHRRFPISQIVELNRRFVAGYEHFKNDPRVQEMRRRIMEYNRLLKYHGLKDHQVNKLSMGGTRAAGLLFYRVILLTTWGILGLPGFILNLPLVIIARKISARKAKEAVRGSSVKVAGRDVLATWKLLVALVVTPTLYGFYTFIVVLISFKYKWILKWKVFAPISTFCTLVTGSYVTIRLYESGIDIYKSIRPLFLSLLPWARSSIKNLRTVREQLSTDITSLINELAPQIYHDFDAERIVHAVERSATHSSSKSLFQSPIDWLDDRVFNWERQGETSEFDDVIYFLEKNNGSTSGRSRTSSWASGSSSRPRSRAPSGENYRVEALTGLSRTAPFSELHRITKIKKKDKSYLERKLLKELRTVYYVSLNMDYFTFIKILLFPTYRSTDFEVHRNWLAITHSLPISKWYYEDKSEWTLDYPPFFAWFEWILSQFAPLADKEMLRVDNLNYTSDATIYFQRATVIISELVLFYALKKYLTTNNMKNKNLLNILAASIFLNPGILIYNGFLYGIFLFSLAYAKEGNDLMCGIMFAVLLNFKHIFLYLAPAYFIYLLRHYCFRETSEQGTKKFSIKHFLFLGVSVIIIFLLSFGPFIIMGQLGQILSRLFPFKRGLCHAYWAPNFWALYSAMDRVLIVFAKRFGWTLNESAIGSITRGLVGDVNFALLPQVEANHTFILTLIFQAASLVKLWKHPSYKNFLVSLILNGYSSFLFGWHVHEKAILLVMIPFSLISADNIALFRSYIILAVSGIYSLFPLLFKLTESTIKIVICLLWIILTFMGILSNLNYKRNKIIKYSQNDESKLSYLINIIENTYMYGFIILQFFTGIVHQVIYKDGKYPFLPLLSTSVYCAFGVMYSWIRLSIIYFLGKNDENQEENS
;
A
#
# COMPACT_ATOMS: atom_id res chain seq x y z
N MET A 1 -33.10 32.73 28.64
CA MET A 1 -33.43 32.76 27.20
C MET A 1 -33.72 31.33 26.75
N PRO A 2 -34.86 31.03 26.12
CA PRO A 2 -35.07 29.70 25.54
C PRO A 2 -34.00 29.47 24.47
N LEU A 3 -33.23 28.37 24.57
CA LEU A 3 -32.33 27.96 23.49
C LEU A 3 -33.19 27.78 22.22
N GLN A 4 -33.04 28.69 21.26
CA GLN A 4 -33.75 28.58 20.00
C GLN A 4 -33.23 27.37 19.24
N SER A 5 -34.11 26.68 18.50
CA SER A 5 -33.78 25.47 17.73
C SER A 5 -32.56 25.63 16.83
N TYR A 6 -32.32 26.85 16.35
CA TYR A 6 -31.13 27.23 15.57
C TYR A 6 -29.84 26.99 16.35
N ASP A 7 -29.74 27.48 17.60
CA ASP A 7 -28.50 27.43 18.38
C ASP A 7 -28.15 26.00 18.80
N ILE A 8 -29.16 25.18 19.11
CA ILE A 8 -28.99 23.75 19.38
C ILE A 8 -28.46 23.01 18.15
N ALA A 9 -29.06 23.27 16.98
CA ALA A 9 -28.64 22.64 15.73
C ALA A 9 -27.20 23.02 15.36
N VAL A 10 -26.83 24.30 15.48
CA VAL A 10 -25.46 24.78 15.20
C VAL A 10 -24.46 24.20 16.21
N SER A 11 -24.80 24.16 17.51
CA SER A 11 -23.93 23.55 18.53
C SER A 11 -23.66 22.07 18.25
N PHE A 12 -24.70 21.31 17.87
CA PHE A 12 -24.57 19.92 17.46
C PHE A 12 -23.63 19.75 16.24
N PHE A 13 -23.81 20.57 15.20
CA PHE A 13 -22.94 20.52 14.03
C PHE A 13 -21.50 20.96 14.34
N ASN A 14 -21.28 21.87 15.29
CA ASN A 14 -19.95 22.24 15.72
C ASN A 14 -19.18 21.05 16.31
N VAL A 15 -19.83 20.22 17.14
CA VAL A 15 -19.22 18.98 17.65
C VAL A 15 -18.87 18.03 16.51
N MET A 16 -19.74 17.89 15.50
CA MET A 16 -19.44 17.07 14.32
C MET A 16 -18.23 17.60 13.53
N LEU A 17 -18.14 18.92 13.36
CA LEU A 17 -17.00 19.57 12.72
C LEU A 17 -15.71 19.38 13.52
N ASP A 18 -15.75 19.42 14.86
CA ASP A 18 -14.58 19.19 15.72
C ASP A 18 -14.07 17.75 15.68
N ILE A 19 -14.97 16.78 15.47
CA ILE A 19 -14.59 15.39 15.25
C ILE A 19 -13.97 15.23 13.85
N PHE A 20 -14.58 15.84 12.82
CA PHE A 20 -14.16 15.66 11.43
C PHE A 20 -12.91 16.47 11.03
N PHE A 21 -12.77 17.70 11.51
CA PHE A 21 -11.63 18.58 11.24
C PHE A 21 -10.71 18.68 12.44
N ARG A 22 -9.40 18.61 12.21
CA ARG A 22 -8.38 18.83 13.25
C ARG A 22 -8.39 20.26 13.75
N GLU A 23 -8.60 21.21 12.85
CA GLU A 23 -8.61 22.65 13.15
C GLU A 23 -9.40 23.41 12.09
N ILE A 24 -10.21 24.37 12.54
CA ILE A 24 -10.88 25.35 11.67
C ILE A 24 -10.55 26.74 12.22
N SER A 25 -9.83 27.54 11.44
CA SER A 25 -9.30 28.84 11.87
C SER A 25 -9.96 30.00 11.10
N PRO A 26 -10.59 30.97 11.79
CA PRO A 26 -11.15 32.15 11.14
C PRO A 26 -10.12 33.25 10.94
N ARG A 27 -10.28 34.06 9.89
CA ARG A 27 -9.50 35.26 9.60
C ARG A 27 -10.44 36.39 9.20
N GLY A 28 -10.17 37.61 9.66
CA GLY A 28 -10.99 38.78 9.30
C GLY A 28 -12.37 38.83 9.97
N SER A 29 -12.64 38.01 10.98
CA SER A 29 -13.92 37.99 11.70
C SER A 29 -14.31 39.34 12.31
N HIS A 30 -13.33 40.17 12.68
CA HIS A 30 -13.55 41.54 13.17
C HIS A 30 -14.16 42.49 12.11
N ARG A 31 -14.09 42.13 10.82
CA ARG A 31 -14.66 42.92 9.71
C ARG A 31 -16.15 42.68 9.54
N ILE A 32 -16.71 41.66 10.19
CA ILE A 32 -18.13 41.34 10.11
C ILE A 32 -18.92 42.43 10.84
N PRO A 33 -19.90 43.07 10.19
CA PRO A 33 -20.78 44.02 10.87
C PRO A 33 -21.51 43.34 12.04
N LYS A 34 -21.46 43.96 13.22
CA LYS A 34 -22.10 43.42 14.44
C LYS A 34 -23.62 43.50 14.37
N GLU A 35 -24.14 44.53 13.71
CA GLU A 35 -25.56 44.87 13.58
C GLU A 35 -25.93 45.16 12.12
N GLY A 36 -27.24 45.15 11.84
CA GLY A 36 -27.79 45.37 10.50
C GLY A 36 -27.81 44.13 9.60
N PRO A 37 -28.45 44.25 8.42
CA PRO A 37 -28.58 43.16 7.46
C PRO A 37 -27.28 42.89 6.70
N VAL A 38 -26.89 41.61 6.64
CA VAL A 38 -25.65 41.17 5.98
C VAL A 38 -25.94 40.01 5.04
N ILE A 39 -25.41 40.10 3.82
CA ILE A 39 -25.35 38.98 2.87
C ILE A 39 -23.92 38.43 2.88
N PHE A 40 -23.74 37.24 3.43
CA PHE A 40 -22.49 36.49 3.33
C PHE A 40 -22.43 35.78 1.98
N VAL A 41 -21.44 36.13 1.18
CA VAL A 41 -21.20 35.54 -0.14
C VAL A 41 -19.96 34.69 -0.04
N ALA A 42 -20.08 33.37 -0.19
CA ALA A 42 -18.99 32.44 0.05
C ALA A 42 -18.53 31.70 -1.22
N ALA A 43 -17.21 31.51 -1.35
CA ALA A 43 -16.57 30.73 -2.41
C ALA A 43 -15.18 30.22 -1.95
N PRO A 44 -14.57 29.22 -2.60
CA PRO A 44 -15.22 28.25 -3.48
C PRO A 44 -16.21 27.35 -2.71
N HIS A 45 -17.26 26.89 -3.39
CA HIS A 45 -18.20 25.91 -2.84
C HIS A 45 -17.70 24.48 -3.04
N VAL A 46 -16.79 24.02 -2.17
CA VAL A 46 -16.13 22.71 -2.29
C VAL A 46 -16.92 21.59 -1.64
N ASN A 47 -17.71 21.84 -0.58
CA ASN A 47 -18.53 20.83 0.06
C ASN A 47 -19.99 21.25 0.19
N GLN A 48 -20.91 20.36 -0.20
CA GLN A 48 -22.35 20.65 -0.23
C GLN A 48 -22.92 21.19 1.10
N PHE A 49 -22.73 20.47 2.20
CA PHE A 49 -23.33 20.83 3.49
C PHE A 49 -22.31 21.30 4.53
N VAL A 50 -21.04 20.98 4.33
CA VAL A 50 -19.98 21.34 5.29
C VAL A 50 -19.65 22.82 5.20
N ASP A 51 -19.64 23.39 3.99
CA ASP A 51 -19.31 24.80 3.76
C ASP A 51 -20.20 25.79 4.54
N PRO A 52 -21.56 25.69 4.47
CA PRO A 52 -22.43 26.53 5.30
C PRO A 52 -22.16 26.39 6.80
N LEU A 53 -21.90 25.17 7.29
CA LEU A 53 -21.69 24.90 8.72
C LEU A 53 -20.40 25.56 9.23
N ILE A 54 -19.33 25.56 8.43
CA ILE A 54 -18.09 26.25 8.77
C ILE A 54 -18.33 27.77 8.89
N LEU A 55 -19.12 28.35 8.00
CA LEU A 55 -19.44 29.77 8.05
C LEU A 55 -20.31 30.10 9.28
N MET A 56 -21.38 29.34 9.52
CA MET A 56 -22.26 29.50 10.69
C MET A 56 -21.47 29.47 12.00
N ARG A 57 -20.46 28.59 12.10
CA ARG A 57 -19.60 28.47 13.28
C ARG A 57 -18.81 29.74 13.60
N HIS A 58 -18.29 30.43 12.59
CA HIS A 58 -17.31 31.50 12.78
C HIS A 58 -17.81 32.92 12.51
N CYS A 59 -18.98 33.09 11.89
CA CYS A 59 -19.53 34.40 11.59
C CYS A 59 -20.17 35.11 12.81
N GLN A 60 -20.40 34.39 13.92
CA GLN A 60 -21.01 34.89 15.17
C GLN A 60 -22.40 35.55 14.98
N ARG A 61 -23.05 35.31 13.84
CA ARG A 61 -24.38 35.82 13.45
C ARG A 61 -25.26 34.63 13.06
N ARG A 62 -26.58 34.75 13.18
CA ARG A 62 -27.50 33.73 12.65
C ARG A 62 -27.70 33.96 11.17
N VAL A 63 -27.37 32.95 10.36
CA VAL A 63 -27.34 33.05 8.90
C VAL A 63 -28.32 32.06 8.29
N SER A 64 -29.24 32.56 7.48
CA SER A 64 -30.18 31.74 6.72
C SER A 64 -29.60 31.47 5.34
N PHE A 65 -29.25 30.20 5.06
CA PHE A 65 -28.66 29.82 3.77
C PHE A 65 -29.71 29.44 2.75
N LEU A 66 -29.46 29.80 1.49
CA LEU A 66 -30.23 29.31 0.34
C LEU A 66 -29.86 27.85 0.06
N ILE A 67 -30.86 26.97 0.00
CA ILE A 67 -30.69 25.53 -0.19
C ILE A 67 -31.59 25.03 -1.33
N ALA A 68 -31.09 24.10 -2.14
CA ALA A 68 -31.88 23.49 -3.20
C ALA A 68 -33.17 22.82 -2.63
N GLU A 69 -34.32 23.11 -3.23
CA GLU A 69 -35.62 22.60 -2.77
C GLU A 69 -35.65 21.06 -2.74
N LYS A 70 -34.97 20.41 -3.69
CA LYS A 70 -34.79 18.95 -3.72
C LYS A 70 -34.16 18.40 -2.42
N SER A 71 -33.27 19.14 -1.79
CA SER A 71 -32.66 18.77 -0.50
C SER A 71 -33.64 18.94 0.66
N MET A 72 -34.55 19.91 0.59
CA MET A 72 -35.58 20.16 1.60
C MET A 72 -36.66 19.07 1.65
N ARG A 73 -36.88 18.36 0.54
CA ARG A 73 -37.80 17.21 0.47
C ARG A 73 -37.24 15.94 1.13
N ARG A 74 -35.94 15.91 1.47
CA ARG A 74 -35.33 14.74 2.13
C ARG A 74 -35.65 14.76 3.63
N ARG A 75 -36.09 13.62 4.17
CA ARG A 75 -36.66 13.51 5.53
C ARG A 75 -35.74 14.04 6.66
N PHE A 76 -34.44 13.72 6.62
CA PHE A 76 -33.49 14.17 7.65
C PHE A 76 -32.87 15.54 7.30
N ILE A 77 -32.37 15.70 6.08
CA ILE A 77 -31.71 16.94 5.63
C ILE A 77 -32.68 18.14 5.67
N GLY A 78 -33.93 17.95 5.22
CA GLY A 78 -34.94 19.00 5.25
C GLY A 78 -35.35 19.41 6.66
N LYS A 79 -35.41 18.48 7.62
CA LYS A 79 -35.67 18.81 9.03
C LYS A 79 -34.56 19.67 9.63
N MET A 80 -33.30 19.29 9.43
CA MET A 80 -32.15 20.05 9.93
C MET A 80 -31.99 21.41 9.22
N ALA A 81 -32.27 21.47 7.92
CA ALA A 81 -32.23 22.72 7.17
C ALA A 81 -33.29 23.72 7.66
N ARG A 82 -34.51 23.25 7.97
CA ARG A 82 -35.55 24.09 8.59
C ARG A 82 -35.17 24.57 10.00
N SER A 83 -34.51 23.75 10.82
CA SER A 83 -34.09 24.17 12.16
C SER A 83 -33.03 25.29 12.16
N VAL A 84 -32.28 25.43 11.06
CA VAL A 84 -31.34 26.55 10.84
C VAL A 84 -31.91 27.65 9.92
N HIS A 85 -33.24 27.65 9.72
CA HIS A 85 -33.97 28.64 8.92
C HIS A 85 -33.49 28.76 7.45
N ALA A 86 -33.06 27.65 6.84
CA ALA A 86 -32.63 27.66 5.44
C ALA A 86 -33.79 27.96 4.47
N ILE A 87 -33.51 28.75 3.42
CA ILE A 87 -34.48 29.22 2.44
C ILE A 87 -34.46 28.28 1.22
N PRO A 88 -35.57 27.60 0.87
CA PRO A 88 -35.63 26.72 -0.30
C PRO A 88 -35.53 27.51 -1.62
N VAL A 89 -34.76 27.00 -2.57
CA VAL A 89 -34.63 27.53 -3.93
C VAL A 89 -34.89 26.41 -4.94
N THR A 90 -35.89 26.59 -5.78
CA THR A 90 -36.17 25.70 -6.90
C THR A 90 -35.19 26.02 -8.03
N ARG A 91 -34.45 25.01 -8.51
CA ARG A 91 -33.46 25.17 -9.58
C ARG A 91 -34.00 24.54 -10.87
N PRO A 92 -33.89 25.21 -12.05
CA PRO A 92 -34.42 24.67 -13.31
C PRO A 92 -33.87 23.28 -13.64
N GLN A 93 -32.56 23.09 -13.44
CA GLN A 93 -31.88 21.81 -13.62
C GLN A 93 -32.41 20.65 -12.76
N ASP A 94 -33.01 20.93 -11.59
CA ASP A 94 -33.58 19.88 -10.71
C ASP A 94 -34.97 19.41 -11.19
N LEU A 95 -35.65 20.20 -12.03
CA LEU A 95 -36.95 19.90 -12.63
C LEU A 95 -36.84 19.43 -14.09
N ALA A 96 -35.62 19.36 -14.64
CA ALA A 96 -35.36 18.91 -16.00
C ALA A 96 -35.88 17.47 -16.20
N LYS A 97 -36.81 17.29 -17.13
CA LYS A 97 -37.33 15.97 -17.52
C LYS A 97 -36.86 15.61 -18.93
N PRO A 98 -36.59 14.34 -19.23
CA PRO A 98 -36.35 13.93 -20.61
C PRO A 98 -37.59 14.26 -21.46
N GLY A 99 -37.38 14.89 -22.62
CA GLY A 99 -38.43 15.12 -23.60
C GLY A 99 -38.87 13.81 -24.24
N ILE A 100 -40.09 13.79 -24.80
CA ILE A 100 -40.59 12.68 -25.61
C ILE A 100 -40.14 12.97 -27.05
N GLY A 101 -39.64 11.94 -27.74
CA GLY A 101 -39.11 12.05 -29.10
C GLY A 101 -37.67 12.60 -29.16
N ARG A 102 -37.25 12.97 -30.36
CA ARG A 102 -35.93 13.56 -30.66
C ARG A 102 -36.09 14.89 -31.37
N ILE A 103 -35.09 15.76 -31.29
CA ILE A 103 -35.08 17.06 -31.97
C ILE A 103 -33.94 17.18 -32.97
N GLN A 104 -34.17 17.92 -34.04
CA GLN A 104 -33.24 18.17 -35.12
C GLN A 104 -33.33 19.63 -35.60
N LEU A 105 -32.27 20.06 -36.26
CA LEU A 105 -32.15 21.35 -36.94
C LEU A 105 -31.99 21.09 -38.44
N LEU A 106 -33.10 21.08 -39.18
CA LEU A 106 -33.10 20.77 -40.62
C LEU A 106 -32.39 21.86 -41.46
N ASN A 107 -32.50 23.12 -41.04
CA ASN A 107 -32.15 24.28 -41.86
C ASN A 107 -31.18 25.23 -41.14
N ARG A 108 -29.92 24.82 -40.98
CA ARG A 108 -28.89 25.59 -40.24
C ARG A 108 -28.61 26.99 -40.81
N LYS A 109 -28.60 27.17 -42.14
CA LYS A 109 -28.20 28.45 -42.78
C LYS A 109 -29.35 29.43 -42.97
N THR A 110 -30.58 28.92 -43.13
CA THR A 110 -31.76 29.74 -43.40
C THR A 110 -32.55 30.03 -42.13
N ASP A 111 -32.70 29.08 -41.20
CA ASP A 111 -33.50 29.23 -39.97
C ASP A 111 -32.83 28.58 -38.73
N PRO A 112 -31.77 29.19 -38.15
CA PRO A 112 -30.99 28.60 -37.05
C PRO A 112 -31.74 28.51 -35.71
N THR A 113 -32.98 29.01 -35.63
CA THR A 113 -33.79 29.06 -34.41
C THR A 113 -35.04 28.19 -34.46
N ARG A 114 -35.32 27.51 -35.59
CA ARG A 114 -36.48 26.63 -35.73
C ARG A 114 -36.07 25.19 -35.50
N ILE A 115 -36.60 24.57 -34.45
CA ILE A 115 -36.32 23.18 -34.09
C ILE A 115 -37.48 22.30 -34.56
N THR A 116 -37.14 21.23 -35.29
CA THR A 116 -38.08 20.21 -35.73
C THR A 116 -37.94 18.98 -34.86
N GLY A 117 -39.05 18.36 -34.47
CA GLY A 117 -39.11 17.17 -33.64
C GLY A 117 -39.50 15.92 -34.44
N ILE A 118 -38.97 14.77 -34.02
CA ILE A 118 -39.28 13.42 -34.48
C ILE A 118 -40.01 12.73 -33.32
N GLU A 119 -41.27 12.36 -33.52
CA GLU A 119 -42.13 11.74 -32.49
C GLU A 119 -42.23 12.57 -31.19
N THR A 120 -42.24 13.90 -31.32
CA THR A 120 -42.32 14.83 -30.19
C THR A 120 -43.75 15.25 -29.89
N ALA A 121 -44.00 15.73 -28.67
CA ALA A 121 -45.28 16.27 -28.21
C ALA A 121 -45.08 17.63 -27.53
N PHE A 122 -44.57 18.62 -28.27
CA PHE A 122 -44.14 19.90 -27.67
C PHE A 122 -45.25 20.67 -26.96
N THR A 123 -46.50 20.65 -27.45
CA THR A 123 -47.61 21.40 -26.84
C THR A 123 -48.00 20.86 -25.46
N GLN A 124 -47.77 19.57 -25.22
CA GLN A 124 -48.05 18.92 -23.94
C GLN A 124 -46.88 19.04 -22.96
N GLN A 125 -45.65 19.18 -23.47
CA GLN A 125 -44.42 19.10 -22.66
C GLN A 125 -43.79 20.45 -22.31
N LEU A 126 -44.02 21.48 -23.13
CA LEU A 126 -43.35 22.77 -23.02
C LEU A 126 -44.37 23.90 -22.92
N THR A 127 -44.04 24.90 -22.12
CA THR A 127 -44.75 26.19 -22.10
C THR A 127 -43.83 27.28 -22.60
N ILE A 128 -44.38 28.38 -23.11
CA ILE A 128 -43.60 29.57 -23.50
C ILE A 128 -42.71 30.02 -22.31
N GLY A 129 -41.42 30.23 -22.57
CA GLY A 129 -40.42 30.54 -21.54
C GLY A 129 -39.72 29.33 -20.91
N SER A 130 -40.15 28.09 -21.22
CA SER A 130 -39.41 26.86 -20.88
C SER A 130 -38.11 26.77 -21.69
N GLN A 131 -37.13 26.01 -21.23
CA GLN A 131 -35.85 25.80 -21.91
C GLN A 131 -35.72 24.36 -22.41
N ILE A 132 -35.06 24.22 -23.56
CA ILE A 132 -34.64 22.94 -24.12
C ILE A 132 -33.13 22.82 -23.92
N ALA A 133 -32.70 21.73 -23.28
CA ALA A 133 -31.29 21.45 -23.02
C ALA A 133 -30.84 20.20 -23.78
N LEU A 134 -29.67 20.31 -24.43
CA LEU A 134 -29.05 19.21 -25.18
C LEU A 134 -28.29 18.26 -24.24
N PRO A 135 -28.01 17.02 -24.68
CA PRO A 135 -27.16 16.09 -23.95
C PRO A 135 -25.72 16.63 -23.85
N MET A 136 -24.94 16.07 -22.91
CA MET A 136 -23.53 16.43 -22.69
C MET A 136 -23.25 17.93 -22.38
N ASP A 137 -24.28 18.68 -21.97
CA ASP A 137 -24.19 20.13 -21.71
C ASP A 137 -23.74 20.96 -22.93
N CYS A 138 -24.04 20.50 -24.15
CA CYS A 138 -23.80 21.21 -25.41
C CYS A 138 -24.67 22.48 -25.59
N GLY A 139 -25.33 22.95 -24.53
CA GLY A 139 -26.09 24.20 -24.51
C GLY A 139 -27.58 24.02 -24.16
N SER A 140 -28.24 25.15 -23.86
CA SER A 140 -29.68 25.23 -23.66
C SER A 140 -30.24 26.54 -24.21
N SER A 141 -31.49 26.52 -24.68
CA SER A 141 -32.16 27.71 -25.21
C SER A 141 -33.62 27.78 -24.77
N GLU A 142 -34.12 29.01 -24.59
CA GLU A 142 -35.49 29.31 -24.17
C GLU A 142 -36.45 29.22 -25.37
N VAL A 143 -37.60 28.59 -25.18
CA VAL A 143 -38.66 28.47 -26.18
C VAL A 143 -39.38 29.81 -26.26
N LYS A 144 -39.28 30.44 -27.43
CA LYS A 144 -39.94 31.71 -27.75
C LYS A 144 -41.40 31.46 -28.14
N GLU A 145 -41.63 30.47 -28.98
CA GLU A 145 -42.94 30.15 -29.56
C GLU A 145 -43.03 28.65 -29.87
N ILE A 146 -44.20 28.05 -29.66
CA ILE A 146 -44.49 26.64 -29.99
C ILE A 146 -45.47 26.66 -31.16
N ILE A 147 -45.06 26.15 -32.32
CA ILE A 147 -45.87 26.17 -33.55
C ILE A 147 -46.79 24.94 -33.58
N SER A 148 -46.24 23.76 -33.26
CA SER A 148 -46.96 22.49 -33.26
C SER A 148 -46.27 21.47 -32.34
N ASP A 149 -46.82 20.26 -32.21
CA ASP A 149 -46.17 19.19 -31.45
C ASP A 149 -44.81 18.75 -32.01
N THR A 150 -44.54 19.08 -33.28
CA THR A 150 -43.30 18.75 -34.00
C THR A 150 -42.44 19.95 -34.32
N GLU A 151 -42.86 21.19 -34.01
CA GLU A 151 -42.08 22.38 -34.34
C GLU A 151 -42.17 23.48 -33.28
N LEU A 152 -41.02 24.09 -32.98
CA LEU A 152 -40.93 25.24 -32.08
C LEU A 152 -39.80 26.20 -32.48
N ILE A 153 -39.89 27.43 -31.99
CA ILE A 153 -38.88 28.48 -32.18
C ILE A 153 -38.18 28.74 -30.86
N ILE A 154 -36.85 28.70 -30.86
CA ILE A 154 -36.01 29.07 -29.73
C ILE A 154 -35.53 30.52 -29.80
N LYS A 155 -35.29 31.13 -28.65
CA LYS A 155 -34.94 32.55 -28.51
C LYS A 155 -33.50 32.88 -28.92
N LYS A 156 -32.60 31.91 -28.78
CA LYS A 156 -31.17 32.01 -29.14
C LYS A 156 -30.73 30.73 -29.85
N GLU A 157 -29.96 30.87 -30.92
CA GLU A 157 -29.35 29.74 -31.63
C GLU A 157 -28.31 29.01 -30.76
N PHE A 158 -28.08 27.73 -31.07
CA PHE A 158 -26.97 26.95 -30.50
C PHE A 158 -25.68 27.24 -31.26
N LYS A 159 -24.61 27.65 -30.56
CA LYS A 159 -23.33 28.07 -31.19
C LYS A 159 -22.21 27.03 -31.11
N ASP A 160 -22.35 26.04 -30.24
CA ASP A 160 -21.31 25.03 -30.01
C ASP A 160 -21.25 24.04 -31.18
N SER A 161 -20.04 23.70 -31.63
CA SER A 161 -19.82 22.79 -32.79
C SER A 161 -20.45 21.43 -32.53
N ASN A 162 -20.23 20.88 -31.34
CA ASN A 162 -20.75 19.57 -30.96
C ASN A 162 -22.29 19.59 -30.88
N ALA A 163 -22.88 20.70 -30.42
CA ALA A 163 -24.32 20.86 -30.37
C ALA A 163 -24.96 20.86 -31.77
N LEU A 164 -24.28 21.53 -32.71
CA LEU A 164 -24.72 21.63 -34.08
C LEU A 164 -24.61 20.28 -34.79
N ASP A 165 -23.50 19.57 -34.61
CA ASP A 165 -23.30 18.22 -35.19
C ASP A 165 -24.40 17.26 -34.73
N MET A 166 -24.73 17.28 -33.43
CA MET A 166 -25.82 16.50 -32.84
C MET A 166 -27.20 16.87 -33.38
N LEU A 167 -27.48 18.16 -33.54
CA LEU A 167 -28.76 18.63 -34.04
C LEU A 167 -28.95 18.39 -35.54
N THR A 168 -27.87 18.23 -36.31
CA THR A 168 -27.92 17.93 -37.75
C THR A 168 -27.91 16.43 -38.08
N ASP A 169 -27.83 15.55 -37.07
CA ASP A 169 -27.91 14.11 -37.26
C ASP A 169 -29.31 13.69 -37.78
N PRO A 170 -29.41 12.94 -38.89
CA PRO A 170 -30.68 12.47 -39.43
C PRO A 170 -31.49 11.57 -38.47
N GLU A 171 -30.86 10.94 -37.48
CA GLU A 171 -31.58 10.17 -36.46
C GLU A 171 -32.15 11.05 -35.33
N GLY A 172 -31.82 12.34 -35.30
CA GLY A 172 -32.24 13.31 -34.28
C GLY A 172 -31.56 13.12 -32.92
N THR A 173 -31.60 14.17 -32.10
CA THR A 173 -30.95 14.21 -30.79
C THR A 173 -31.96 14.17 -29.63
N PRO A 174 -31.73 13.35 -28.58
CA PRO A 174 -32.57 13.40 -27.39
C PRO A 174 -32.40 14.73 -26.64
N TYR A 175 -33.44 15.24 -26.00
CA TYR A 175 -33.42 16.54 -25.32
C TYR A 175 -34.06 16.48 -23.93
N LYS A 176 -33.85 17.53 -23.14
CA LYS A 176 -34.50 17.72 -21.84
C LYS A 176 -35.35 18.99 -21.83
N CYS A 177 -36.57 18.87 -21.31
CA CYS A 177 -37.48 19.97 -21.06
C CYS A 177 -37.21 20.53 -19.66
N VAL A 178 -36.92 21.83 -19.57
CA VAL A 178 -36.64 22.55 -18.34
C VAL A 178 -37.69 23.63 -18.16
N PRO A 179 -38.57 23.56 -17.15
CA PRO A 179 -39.65 24.53 -16.99
C PRO A 179 -39.13 25.91 -16.57
N HIS A 180 -39.86 26.96 -16.95
CA HIS A 180 -39.66 28.29 -16.39
C HIS A 180 -39.99 28.31 -14.89
N ILE A 181 -39.14 28.93 -14.08
CA ILE A 181 -39.35 29.03 -12.63
C ILE A 181 -39.47 30.49 -12.25
N ASP A 182 -40.59 30.83 -11.63
CA ASP A 182 -40.76 32.12 -10.97
C ASP A 182 -39.98 32.14 -9.64
N GLN A 183 -38.96 33.00 -9.56
CA GLN A 183 -38.14 33.17 -8.36
C GLN A 183 -38.64 34.31 -7.45
N SER A 184 -39.75 34.97 -7.80
CA SER A 184 -40.27 36.14 -7.08
C SER A 184 -40.56 35.84 -5.59
N GLN A 185 -41.05 34.64 -5.29
CA GLN A 185 -41.32 34.22 -3.90
C GLN A 185 -40.03 34.07 -3.07
N VAL A 186 -38.96 33.55 -3.66
CA VAL A 186 -37.65 33.43 -3.00
C VAL A 186 -37.09 34.81 -2.70
N TYR A 187 -37.12 35.71 -3.68
CA TYR A 187 -36.66 37.09 -3.50
C TYR A 187 -37.45 37.82 -2.43
N LYS A 188 -38.78 37.70 -2.41
CA LYS A 188 -39.64 38.28 -1.36
C LYS A 188 -39.21 37.82 0.04
N THR A 189 -39.03 36.50 0.21
CA THR A 189 -38.58 35.91 1.49
C THR A 189 -37.21 36.47 1.92
N VAL A 190 -36.29 36.64 0.97
CA VAL A 190 -34.96 37.23 1.23
C VAL A 190 -35.08 38.70 1.63
N PHE A 191 -35.92 39.48 0.94
CA PHE A 191 -36.14 40.89 1.26
C PHE A 191 -36.74 41.07 2.65
N ASP A 192 -37.75 40.26 3.01
CA ASP A 192 -38.37 40.28 4.35
C ASP A 192 -37.35 39.91 5.44
N THR A 193 -36.48 38.92 5.17
CA THR A 193 -35.42 38.50 6.10
C THR A 193 -34.37 39.59 6.32
N LEU A 194 -33.95 40.28 5.24
CA LEU A 194 -33.00 41.39 5.32
C LEU A 194 -33.65 42.61 6.00
N LYS A 195 -34.92 42.90 5.74
CA LYS A 195 -35.67 43.97 6.41
C LYS A 195 -35.73 43.77 7.93
N ALA A 196 -35.84 42.52 8.38
CA ALA A 196 -35.78 42.17 9.81
C ALA A 196 -34.36 42.28 10.42
N GLY A 197 -33.36 42.73 9.67
CA GLY A 197 -31.97 42.87 10.14
C GLY A 197 -31.21 41.55 10.28
N HIS A 198 -31.74 40.46 9.72
CA HIS A 198 -31.10 39.13 9.75
C HIS A 198 -30.08 38.96 8.61
N CYS A 199 -29.32 37.87 8.66
CA CYS A 199 -28.27 37.58 7.69
C CYS A 199 -28.67 36.48 6.72
N ILE A 200 -28.24 36.63 5.47
CA ILE A 200 -28.41 35.65 4.39
C ILE A 200 -27.05 35.09 3.99
N GLY A 201 -26.98 33.77 3.75
CA GLY A 201 -25.80 33.10 3.24
C GLY A 201 -26.04 32.56 1.83
N ILE A 202 -25.13 32.83 0.90
CA ILE A 202 -25.23 32.36 -0.49
C ILE A 202 -23.88 31.91 -1.04
N PHE A 203 -23.91 30.82 -1.82
CA PHE A 203 -22.82 30.38 -2.68
C PHE A 203 -23.21 30.73 -4.14
N PRO A 204 -22.75 31.88 -4.68
CA PRO A 204 -23.21 32.41 -5.96
C PRO A 204 -22.84 31.54 -7.17
N GLU A 205 -21.97 30.54 -7.01
CA GLU A 205 -21.60 29.54 -8.02
C GLU A 205 -22.79 28.61 -8.37
N GLY A 206 -23.75 28.45 -7.44
CA GLY A 206 -25.00 27.70 -7.65
C GLY A 206 -24.88 26.17 -7.55
N GLY A 207 -23.68 25.63 -7.34
CA GLY A 207 -23.41 24.21 -7.12
C GLY A 207 -21.99 23.97 -6.57
N SER A 208 -21.79 22.81 -5.94
CA SER A 208 -20.49 22.43 -5.39
C SER A 208 -19.61 21.72 -6.41
N HIS A 209 -18.29 21.95 -6.36
CA HIS A 209 -17.32 21.40 -7.32
C HIS A 209 -15.95 21.08 -6.70
N ASP A 210 -15.13 20.35 -7.47
CA ASP A 210 -13.78 19.92 -7.07
C ASP A 210 -12.64 20.71 -7.75
N ARG A 211 -12.98 21.72 -8.56
CA ARG A 211 -12.01 22.57 -9.29
C ARG A 211 -11.20 23.50 -8.38
N THR A 212 -10.01 23.89 -8.84
CA THR A 212 -9.09 24.82 -8.14
C THR A 212 -9.45 26.30 -8.29
N GLU A 213 -10.40 26.62 -9.16
CA GLU A 213 -10.88 27.97 -9.43
C GLU A 213 -12.35 28.11 -9.04
N ILE A 214 -12.76 29.34 -8.71
CA ILE A 214 -14.15 29.73 -8.53
C ILE A 214 -14.89 29.64 -9.87
N LEU A 215 -16.09 29.05 -9.88
CA LEU A 215 -16.96 29.03 -11.05
C LEU A 215 -17.61 30.41 -11.32
N PRO A 216 -18.05 30.69 -12.56
CA PRO A 216 -18.77 31.92 -12.86
C PRO A 216 -19.95 32.18 -11.92
N LEU A 217 -20.01 33.39 -11.35
CA LEU A 217 -21.02 33.76 -10.37
C LEU A 217 -22.38 34.02 -11.05
N LYS A 218 -23.46 33.64 -10.37
CA LYS A 218 -24.84 33.93 -10.81
C LYS A 218 -25.32 35.27 -10.26
N ALA A 219 -26.02 36.04 -11.09
CA ALA A 219 -26.54 37.37 -10.76
C ALA A 219 -27.60 37.41 -9.62
N GLY A 220 -28.08 36.25 -9.14
CA GLY A 220 -29.09 36.20 -8.08
C GLY A 220 -28.71 36.97 -6.82
N VAL A 221 -27.43 36.98 -6.45
CA VAL A 221 -26.93 37.72 -5.27
C VAL A 221 -27.09 39.24 -5.42
N THR A 222 -26.88 39.79 -6.62
CA THR A 222 -26.97 41.23 -6.85
C THR A 222 -28.42 41.69 -6.90
N ILE A 223 -29.31 40.85 -7.45
CA ILE A 223 -30.76 41.07 -7.43
C ILE A 223 -31.28 41.08 -5.99
N MET A 224 -30.83 40.15 -5.14
CA MET A 224 -31.20 40.11 -3.72
C MET A 224 -30.78 41.37 -2.97
N ALA A 225 -29.56 41.84 -3.22
CA ALA A 225 -29.01 42.98 -2.49
C ALA A 225 -29.58 44.32 -2.97
N LEU A 226 -29.58 44.58 -4.28
CA LEU A 226 -30.15 45.81 -4.87
C LEU A 226 -31.67 45.87 -4.70
N GLY A 227 -32.36 44.74 -4.86
CA GLY A 227 -33.82 44.66 -4.69
C GLY A 227 -34.28 44.95 -3.27
N ALA A 228 -33.54 44.48 -2.25
CA ALA A 228 -33.87 44.74 -0.85
C ALA A 228 -33.82 46.25 -0.51
N ILE A 229 -32.78 46.95 -1.00
CA ILE A 229 -32.61 48.40 -0.82
C ILE A 229 -33.60 49.18 -1.69
N ALA A 230 -33.89 48.72 -2.91
CA ALA A 230 -34.85 49.37 -3.78
C ALA A 230 -36.27 49.36 -3.20
N MET A 231 -36.66 48.28 -2.50
CA MET A 231 -37.96 48.17 -1.80
C MET A 231 -38.01 48.90 -0.46
N ASN A 232 -36.87 49.05 0.24
CA ASN A 232 -36.80 49.76 1.52
C ASN A 232 -35.55 50.67 1.52
N PRO A 233 -35.69 51.98 1.20
CA PRO A 233 -34.57 52.90 1.06
C PRO A 233 -33.71 53.08 2.33
N ASP A 234 -34.31 52.91 3.52
CA ASP A 234 -33.61 53.04 4.81
C ASP A 234 -32.69 51.84 5.13
N LEU A 235 -32.71 50.78 4.30
CA LEU A 235 -32.00 49.54 4.55
C LEU A 235 -30.53 49.64 4.07
N ASN A 236 -29.57 49.49 5.00
CA ASN A 236 -28.15 49.47 4.68
C ASN A 236 -27.61 48.03 4.60
N VAL A 237 -27.87 47.34 3.48
CA VAL A 237 -27.38 45.97 3.27
C VAL A 237 -25.88 45.98 2.98
N LYS A 238 -25.12 45.23 3.79
CA LYS A 238 -23.69 44.97 3.54
C LYS A 238 -23.48 43.59 2.95
N ILE A 239 -22.56 43.47 1.98
CA ILE A 239 -22.15 42.19 1.42
C ILE A 239 -20.77 41.83 1.97
N VAL A 240 -20.65 40.69 2.65
CA VAL A 240 -19.37 40.21 3.19
C VAL A 240 -18.86 39.03 2.35
N PRO A 241 -17.77 39.21 1.57
CA PRO A 241 -17.15 38.13 0.83
C PRO A 241 -16.44 37.18 1.79
N CYS A 242 -16.63 35.88 1.60
CA CYS A 242 -16.13 34.80 2.47
C CYS A 242 -15.35 33.79 1.64
N GLY A 243 -14.07 33.59 1.99
CA GLY A 243 -13.19 32.63 1.34
C GLY A 243 -13.05 31.34 2.15
N LEU A 244 -13.43 30.20 1.57
CA LEU A 244 -13.23 28.88 2.18
C LEU A 244 -11.99 28.20 1.60
N ASN A 245 -10.95 28.08 2.42
CA ASN A 245 -9.67 27.51 2.01
C ASN A 245 -9.45 26.16 2.73
N TYR A 246 -9.64 25.06 2.00
CA TYR A 246 -9.41 23.71 2.49
C TYR A 246 -8.02 23.20 2.14
N PHE A 247 -7.36 22.53 3.08
CA PHE A 247 -6.14 21.77 2.78
C PHE A 247 -6.51 20.47 2.05
N HIS A 248 -7.39 19.68 2.67
CA HIS A 248 -7.96 18.48 2.07
C HIS A 248 -9.46 18.41 2.36
N ALA A 249 -10.29 18.91 1.46
CA ALA A 249 -11.73 19.06 1.69
C ALA A 249 -12.46 17.74 2.06
N HIS A 250 -11.96 16.59 1.60
CA HIS A 250 -12.61 15.29 1.72
C HIS A 250 -11.96 14.31 2.71
N HIS A 251 -10.83 14.69 3.32
CA HIS A 251 -10.09 13.84 4.26
C HIS A 251 -10.57 14.03 5.70
N PHE A 252 -10.66 12.92 6.45
CA PHE A 252 -10.91 12.96 7.88
C PHE A 252 -9.70 13.55 8.60
N ARG A 253 -9.94 14.37 9.63
CA ARG A 253 -8.95 15.15 10.38
C ARG A 253 -8.14 16.13 9.52
N SER A 254 -8.77 16.65 8.47
CA SER A 254 -8.24 17.76 7.67
C SER A 254 -8.34 19.09 8.41
N ARG A 255 -7.83 20.17 7.83
CA ARG A 255 -7.92 21.54 8.34
C ARG A 255 -8.59 22.47 7.32
N ALA A 256 -9.20 23.53 7.81
CA ALA A 256 -9.85 24.55 6.98
C ALA A 256 -9.59 25.95 7.54
N VAL A 257 -9.54 26.94 6.65
CA VAL A 257 -9.52 28.37 7.00
C VAL A 257 -10.71 29.04 6.35
N ILE A 258 -11.43 29.83 7.13
CA ILE A 258 -12.45 30.74 6.63
C ILE A 258 -11.96 32.17 6.75
N GLU A 259 -11.92 32.90 5.64
CA GLU A 259 -11.51 34.30 5.58
C GLU A 259 -12.71 35.21 5.28
N PHE A 260 -12.94 36.22 6.12
CA PHE A 260 -13.94 37.25 5.91
C PHE A 260 -13.26 38.51 5.35
N GLY A 261 -13.66 38.91 4.15
CA GLY A 261 -13.14 40.10 3.49
C GLY A 261 -13.79 41.39 3.97
N THR A 262 -13.43 42.50 3.35
CA THR A 262 -13.98 43.82 3.68
C THR A 262 -15.45 43.88 3.24
N PRO A 263 -16.38 44.35 4.11
CA PRO A 263 -17.79 44.51 3.74
C PRO A 263 -17.95 45.50 2.59
N ILE A 264 -18.65 45.08 1.54
CA ILE A 264 -19.02 45.90 0.39
C ILE A 264 -20.29 46.67 0.75
N SER A 265 -20.23 47.99 0.59
CA SER A 265 -21.39 48.87 0.71
C SER A 265 -21.97 49.12 -0.67
N ILE A 266 -23.29 49.03 -0.80
CA ILE A 266 -23.96 49.27 -2.08
C ILE A 266 -24.13 50.78 -2.27
N THR A 267 -23.69 51.30 -3.42
CA THR A 267 -23.78 52.72 -3.73
C THR A 267 -25.20 53.09 -4.19
N PRO A 268 -25.71 54.28 -3.84
CA PRO A 268 -27.04 54.74 -4.28
C PRO A 268 -27.22 54.73 -5.81
N ASP A 269 -26.19 55.10 -6.57
CA ASP A 269 -26.16 55.05 -8.05
C ASP A 269 -26.57 53.68 -8.62
N LEU A 270 -26.06 52.59 -8.03
CA LEU A 270 -26.40 51.23 -8.48
C LEU A 270 -27.87 50.89 -8.18
N VAL A 271 -28.45 51.47 -7.12
CA VAL A 271 -29.85 51.26 -6.74
C VAL A 271 -30.79 52.04 -7.67
N GLU A 272 -30.43 53.26 -8.04
CA GLU A 272 -31.18 54.08 -9.01
C GLU A 272 -31.21 53.40 -10.39
N LYS A 273 -30.04 53.01 -10.91
CA LYS A 273 -29.95 52.23 -12.16
C LYS A 273 -30.73 50.91 -12.11
N PHE A 274 -30.83 50.29 -10.93
CA PHE A 274 -31.62 49.08 -10.75
C PHE A 274 -33.14 49.35 -10.83
N LYS A 275 -33.60 50.51 -10.31
CA LYS A 275 -35.01 50.94 -10.33
C LYS A 275 -35.48 51.35 -11.74
N GLU A 276 -34.62 51.92 -12.57
CA GLU A 276 -34.91 52.29 -13.96
C GLU A 276 -35.37 51.11 -14.83
N GLY A 277 -35.01 49.88 -14.46
CA GLY A 277 -35.41 48.68 -15.17
C GLY A 277 -34.62 48.43 -16.47
N GLY A 278 -35.11 47.52 -17.31
CA GLY A 278 -34.54 47.27 -18.65
C GLY A 278 -33.05 46.91 -18.67
N SER A 279 -32.28 47.61 -19.53
CA SER A 279 -30.82 47.46 -19.68
C SER A 279 -30.04 48.01 -18.48
N SER A 280 -30.45 49.15 -17.92
CA SER A 280 -29.81 49.78 -16.74
C SER A 280 -29.77 48.82 -15.55
N LYS A 281 -30.85 48.07 -15.31
CA LYS A 281 -30.91 47.02 -14.27
C LYS A 281 -29.85 45.93 -14.47
N ARG A 282 -29.66 45.48 -15.72
CA ARG A 282 -28.66 44.44 -16.05
C ARG A 282 -27.25 44.98 -15.84
N GLU A 283 -26.99 46.23 -16.22
CA GLU A 283 -25.71 46.89 -16.00
C GLU A 283 -25.38 47.01 -14.50
N ALA A 284 -26.32 47.48 -13.69
CA ALA A 284 -26.15 47.59 -12.23
C ALA A 284 -25.86 46.22 -11.59
N CYS A 285 -26.61 45.19 -11.99
CA CYS A 285 -26.39 43.82 -11.53
C CYS A 285 -25.02 43.28 -11.96
N SER A 286 -24.58 43.52 -13.19
CA SER A 286 -23.28 43.06 -13.69
C SER A 286 -22.13 43.75 -12.98
N LYS A 287 -22.20 45.06 -12.79
CA LYS A 287 -21.17 45.85 -12.09
C LYS A 287 -21.02 45.43 -10.63
N LEU A 288 -22.14 45.24 -9.91
CA LEU A 288 -22.09 44.73 -8.54
C LEU A 288 -21.55 43.28 -8.48
N LEU A 289 -21.87 42.45 -9.47
CA LEU A 289 -21.41 41.06 -9.52
C LEU A 289 -19.89 40.99 -9.74
N GLU A 290 -19.36 41.88 -10.59
CA GLU A 290 -17.93 42.04 -10.82
C GLU A 290 -17.19 42.50 -9.55
N ILE A 291 -17.74 43.48 -8.82
CA ILE A 291 -17.20 43.92 -7.52
C ILE A 291 -17.14 42.73 -6.54
N ILE A 292 -18.25 41.97 -6.42
CA ILE A 292 -18.32 40.78 -5.55
C ILE A 292 -17.27 39.74 -5.99
N TYR A 293 -17.14 39.48 -7.29
CA TYR A 293 -16.18 38.52 -7.84
C TYR A 293 -14.74 38.91 -7.49
N ASN A 294 -14.37 40.17 -7.69
CA ASN A 294 -13.03 40.68 -7.36
C ASN A 294 -12.75 40.59 -5.86
N CYS A 295 -13.72 40.92 -5.02
CA CYS A 295 -13.59 40.77 -3.57
C CYS A 295 -13.52 39.30 -3.11
N LEU A 296 -14.21 38.37 -3.78
CA LEU A 296 -14.10 36.93 -3.53
C LEU A 296 -12.73 36.38 -3.95
N LYS A 297 -12.22 36.75 -5.14
CA LYS A 297 -10.84 36.43 -5.56
C LYS A 297 -9.83 36.94 -4.52
N ALA A 298 -10.14 38.06 -3.86
CA ALA A 298 -9.36 38.62 -2.76
C ALA A 298 -9.61 37.99 -1.37
N VAL A 299 -10.27 36.83 -1.26
CA VAL A 299 -10.32 36.00 -0.02
C VAL A 299 -10.09 34.51 -0.28
N THR A 300 -9.94 34.11 -1.54
CA THR A 300 -9.74 32.71 -1.96
C THR A 300 -8.36 32.51 -2.61
N VAL A 301 -7.83 31.29 -2.54
CA VAL A 301 -6.67 30.88 -3.35
C VAL A 301 -7.19 30.32 -4.68
N ASN A 302 -7.01 31.07 -5.77
CA ASN A 302 -7.34 30.62 -7.13
C ASN A 302 -6.05 30.39 -7.91
N THR A 303 -5.96 29.29 -8.65
CA THR A 303 -4.83 29.00 -9.54
C THR A 303 -5.33 28.35 -10.83
N PRO A 304 -4.74 28.71 -11.99
CA PRO A 304 -5.18 28.25 -13.31
C PRO A 304 -5.12 26.73 -13.46
N ASP A 305 -4.11 26.12 -12.84
CA ASP A 305 -3.88 24.68 -12.90
C ASP A 305 -3.22 24.18 -11.60
N TYR A 306 -3.27 22.87 -11.42
CA TYR A 306 -2.74 22.21 -10.23
C TYR A 306 -1.21 22.29 -10.11
N GLU A 307 -0.46 22.30 -11.22
CA GLU A 307 1.00 22.46 -11.15
C GLU A 307 1.40 23.85 -10.67
N THR A 308 0.68 24.88 -11.12
CA THR A 308 0.85 26.25 -10.65
C THR A 308 0.57 26.34 -9.15
N LEU A 309 -0.48 25.70 -8.63
CA LEU A 309 -0.72 25.59 -7.19
C LEU A 309 0.46 24.94 -6.45
N MET A 310 1.00 23.85 -6.99
CA MET A 310 2.15 23.16 -6.39
C MET A 310 3.41 24.04 -6.38
N PHE A 311 3.67 24.77 -7.46
CA PHE A 311 4.78 25.72 -7.55
C PHE A 311 4.66 26.81 -6.50
N ILE A 312 3.49 27.46 -6.40
CA ILE A 312 3.21 28.53 -5.43
C ILE A 312 3.43 28.04 -4.00
N GLN A 313 2.90 26.86 -3.67
CA GLN A 313 3.06 26.27 -2.34
C GLN A 313 4.52 25.93 -2.04
N ALA A 314 5.27 25.41 -3.02
CA ALA A 314 6.68 25.08 -2.85
C ALA A 314 7.57 26.33 -2.72
N GLY A 315 7.31 27.36 -3.54
CA GLY A 315 7.99 28.64 -3.44
C GLY A 315 7.77 29.30 -2.08
N ARG A 316 6.53 29.31 -1.59
CA ARG A 316 6.22 29.79 -0.23
C ARG A 316 7.01 29.07 0.85
N ARG A 317 7.14 27.74 0.76
CA ARG A 317 7.90 26.94 1.74
C ARG A 317 9.39 27.29 1.74
N LEU A 318 9.95 27.55 0.58
CA LEU A 318 11.36 27.92 0.41
C LEU A 318 11.65 29.36 0.86
N TYR A 319 10.72 30.30 0.65
CA TYR A 319 10.83 31.69 1.11
C TYR A 319 10.73 31.83 2.63
N LYS A 320 10.04 30.91 3.30
CA LYS A 320 9.83 30.94 4.74
C LYS A 320 11.11 30.56 5.51
N PRO A 321 11.56 31.35 6.51
CA PRO A 321 12.63 30.92 7.41
C PRO A 321 12.21 29.66 8.17
N ALA A 322 13.04 28.62 8.16
CA ALA A 322 12.72 27.30 8.71
C ALA A 322 12.33 27.30 10.21
N HIS A 323 12.62 28.39 10.93
CA HIS A 323 12.45 28.52 12.37
C HIS A 323 11.18 29.25 12.83
N ARG A 324 10.37 29.84 11.94
CA ARG A 324 9.18 30.61 12.34
C ARG A 324 7.89 29.82 12.12
N ARG A 325 7.01 29.69 13.11
CA ARG A 325 5.65 29.13 12.90
C ARG A 325 4.72 30.28 12.47
N PHE A 326 3.95 30.08 11.40
CA PHE A 326 2.92 31.02 10.98
C PHE A 326 1.55 30.39 11.25
N PRO A 327 0.59 31.13 11.84
CA PRO A 327 -0.80 30.72 11.86
C PRO A 327 -1.30 30.33 10.47
N ILE A 328 -2.22 29.36 10.40
CA ILE A 328 -2.73 28.83 9.13
C ILE A 328 -3.35 29.95 8.27
N SER A 329 -3.98 30.93 8.93
CA SER A 329 -4.53 32.13 8.30
C SER A 329 -3.49 33.01 7.58
N GLN A 330 -2.24 33.09 8.08
CA GLN A 330 -1.14 33.81 7.43
C GLN A 330 -0.56 33.01 6.26
N ILE A 331 -0.58 31.68 6.32
CA ILE A 331 -0.15 30.81 5.22
C ILE A 331 -1.04 31.02 3.99
N VAL A 332 -2.36 31.10 4.19
CA VAL A 332 -3.32 31.34 3.11
C VAL A 332 -3.08 32.72 2.47
N GLU A 333 -2.87 33.77 3.26
CA GLU A 333 -2.53 35.10 2.73
C GLU A 333 -1.22 35.10 1.94
N LEU A 334 -0.19 34.43 2.46
CA LEU A 334 1.09 34.34 1.76
C LEU A 334 0.95 33.60 0.43
N ASN A 335 0.20 32.48 0.40
CA ASN A 335 -0.13 31.80 -0.86
C ASN A 335 -0.80 32.75 -1.85
N ARG A 336 -1.77 33.57 -1.39
CA ARG A 336 -2.46 34.54 -2.25
C ARG A 336 -1.53 35.63 -2.79
N ARG A 337 -0.64 36.18 -1.96
CA ARG A 337 0.36 37.17 -2.40
C ARG A 337 1.33 36.56 -3.42
N PHE A 338 1.71 35.30 -3.24
CA PHE A 338 2.53 34.56 -4.21
C PHE A 338 1.77 34.33 -5.53
N VAL A 339 0.49 33.95 -5.50
CA VAL A 339 -0.31 33.79 -6.73
C VAL A 339 -0.38 35.11 -7.49
N ALA A 340 -0.74 36.21 -6.82
CA ALA A 340 -0.86 37.51 -7.46
C ALA A 340 0.49 38.00 -8.03
N GLY A 341 1.59 37.80 -7.31
CA GLY A 341 2.93 38.10 -7.82
C GLY A 341 3.31 37.24 -9.03
N TYR A 342 2.99 35.95 -9.00
CA TYR A 342 3.24 35.04 -10.11
C TYR A 342 2.40 35.39 -11.35
N GLU A 343 1.11 35.72 -11.19
CA GLU A 343 0.26 36.13 -12.32
C GLU A 343 0.84 37.34 -13.06
N HIS A 344 1.42 38.29 -12.32
CA HIS A 344 2.05 39.49 -12.86
C HIS A 344 3.39 39.21 -13.55
N PHE A 345 4.27 38.41 -12.93
CA PHE A 345 5.63 38.15 -13.41
C PHE A 345 5.81 36.81 -14.14
N LYS A 346 4.72 36.11 -14.53
CA LYS A 346 4.80 34.76 -15.15
C LYS A 346 5.65 34.69 -16.42
N ASN A 347 5.80 35.82 -17.12
CA ASN A 347 6.56 35.93 -18.37
C ASN A 347 8.02 36.37 -18.15
N ASP A 348 8.43 36.72 -16.92
CA ASP A 348 9.83 37.05 -16.61
C ASP A 348 10.69 35.75 -16.72
N PRO A 349 11.76 35.74 -17.53
CA PRO A 349 12.66 34.59 -17.66
C PRO A 349 13.21 34.07 -16.33
N ARG A 350 13.47 34.97 -15.35
CA ARG A 350 13.97 34.60 -14.02
C ARG A 350 12.94 33.81 -13.22
N VAL A 351 11.66 34.20 -13.34
CA VAL A 351 10.53 33.51 -12.68
C VAL A 351 10.27 32.15 -13.33
N GLN A 352 10.40 32.03 -14.66
CA GLN A 352 10.28 30.75 -15.36
C GLN A 352 11.38 29.76 -14.97
N GLU A 353 12.62 30.23 -14.89
CA GLU A 353 13.75 29.42 -14.43
C GLU A 353 13.60 29.00 -12.96
N MET A 354 13.13 29.91 -12.10
CA MET A 354 12.80 29.58 -10.71
C MET A 354 11.70 28.50 -10.62
N ARG A 355 10.65 28.60 -11.45
CA ARG A 355 9.60 27.56 -11.56
C ARG A 355 10.20 26.22 -11.92
N ARG A 356 11.08 26.15 -12.93
CA ARG A 356 11.74 24.91 -13.34
C ARG A 356 12.54 24.28 -12.20
N ARG A 357 13.42 25.06 -11.55
CA ARG A 357 14.29 24.57 -10.46
C ARG A 357 13.52 24.13 -9.21
N ILE A 358 12.46 24.85 -8.83
CA ILE A 358 11.59 24.47 -7.70
C ILE A 358 10.83 23.18 -8.01
N MET A 359 10.35 23.01 -9.24
CA MET A 359 9.67 21.77 -9.66
C MET A 359 10.63 20.57 -9.69
N GLU A 360 11.88 20.76 -10.13
CA GLU A 360 12.92 19.73 -10.04
C GLU A 360 13.23 19.35 -8.59
N TYR A 361 13.35 20.34 -7.69
CA TYR A 361 13.52 20.09 -6.26
C TYR A 361 12.35 19.28 -5.67
N ASN A 362 11.10 19.61 -6.02
CA ASN A 362 9.93 18.83 -5.60
C ASN A 362 9.97 17.39 -6.14
N ARG A 363 10.45 17.16 -7.38
CA ARG A 363 10.65 15.80 -7.92
C ARG A 363 11.73 15.03 -7.15
N LEU A 364 12.82 15.69 -6.75
CA LEU A 364 13.87 15.09 -5.91
C LEU A 364 13.34 14.72 -4.52
N LEU A 365 12.56 15.61 -3.89
CA LEU A 365 11.84 15.31 -2.64
C LEU A 365 10.99 14.05 -2.78
N LYS A 366 10.22 13.91 -3.87
CA LYS A 366 9.40 12.71 -4.16
C LYS A 366 10.24 11.45 -4.31
N TYR A 367 11.35 11.54 -5.06
CA TYR A 367 12.23 10.42 -5.29
C TYR A 367 12.75 9.84 -3.97
N HIS A 368 13.12 10.72 -3.03
CA HIS A 368 13.53 10.31 -1.68
C HIS A 368 12.34 10.00 -0.75
N GLY A 369 11.12 10.37 -1.15
CA GLY A 369 9.89 10.36 -0.36
C GLY A 369 10.03 11.16 0.93
N LEU A 370 10.67 12.32 0.80
CA LEU A 370 10.88 13.30 1.86
C LEU A 370 9.96 14.50 1.62
N LYS A 371 9.59 15.20 2.69
CA LYS A 371 8.95 16.52 2.63
C LYS A 371 9.99 17.62 2.83
N ASP A 372 9.71 18.83 2.33
CA ASP A 372 10.66 19.96 2.41
C ASP A 372 11.16 20.21 3.85
N HIS A 373 10.23 20.27 4.82
CA HIS A 373 10.57 20.50 6.22
C HIS A 373 11.39 19.37 6.87
N GLN A 374 11.43 18.18 6.26
CA GLN A 374 12.23 17.05 6.75
C GLN A 374 13.68 17.15 6.29
N VAL A 375 13.99 17.93 5.24
CA VAL A 375 15.33 18.04 4.66
C VAL A 375 16.36 18.57 5.66
N ASN A 376 15.97 19.57 6.46
CA ASN A 376 16.81 20.13 7.52
C ASN A 376 16.97 19.16 8.70
N LYS A 377 15.94 18.33 8.98
CA LYS A 377 15.94 17.32 10.07
C LYS A 377 16.90 16.15 9.81
N LEU A 378 17.37 15.99 8.58
CA LEU A 378 18.33 14.95 8.22
C LEU A 378 19.75 15.25 8.74
N SER A 379 20.01 16.44 9.31
CA SER A 379 21.35 16.91 9.71
C SER A 379 21.87 16.28 10.99
N MET A 380 21.03 15.53 11.67
CA MET A 380 21.36 14.90 12.93
C MET A 380 22.48 13.87 12.77
N GLY A 381 23.40 13.85 13.75
CA GLY A 381 24.43 12.83 13.85
C GLY A 381 23.84 11.43 14.01
N GLY A 382 24.47 10.42 13.40
CA GLY A 382 23.92 9.06 13.30
C GLY A 382 23.56 8.41 14.63
N THR A 383 24.27 8.72 15.72
CA THR A 383 23.97 8.19 17.06
C THR A 383 22.68 8.77 17.66
N ARG A 384 22.47 10.09 17.54
CA ARG A 384 21.24 10.76 17.98
C ARG A 384 20.04 10.34 17.12
N ALA A 385 20.24 10.23 15.81
CA ALA A 385 19.21 9.76 14.90
C ALA A 385 18.77 8.31 15.21
N ALA A 386 19.71 7.44 15.60
CA ALA A 386 19.41 6.05 15.96
C ALA A 386 18.61 5.96 17.26
N GLY A 387 19.01 6.71 18.30
CA GLY A 387 18.27 6.78 19.55
C GLY A 387 16.85 7.32 19.37
N LEU A 388 16.68 8.38 18.57
CA LEU A 388 15.37 8.97 18.28
C LEU A 388 14.49 8.04 17.43
N LEU A 389 15.07 7.34 16.46
CA LEU A 389 14.36 6.33 15.67
C LEU A 389 13.84 5.21 16.57
N PHE A 390 14.68 4.71 17.47
CA PHE A 390 14.30 3.64 18.41
C PHE A 390 13.16 4.08 19.33
N TYR A 391 13.28 5.26 19.95
CA TYR A 391 12.23 5.85 20.78
C TYR A 391 10.90 6.00 20.02
N ARG A 392 10.94 6.50 18.78
CA ARG A 392 9.71 6.68 17.96
C ARG A 392 9.07 5.38 17.53
N VAL A 393 9.86 4.35 17.25
CA VAL A 393 9.33 3.02 16.95
C VAL A 393 8.63 2.43 18.19
N ILE A 394 9.21 2.58 19.39
CA ILE A 394 8.58 2.17 20.64
C ILE A 394 7.28 2.94 20.87
N LEU A 395 7.31 4.27 20.70
CA LEU A 395 6.15 5.11 20.94
C LEU A 395 5.01 4.78 19.96
N LEU A 396 5.32 4.64 18.67
CA LEU A 396 4.36 4.23 17.65
C LEU A 396 3.77 2.84 17.93
N THR A 397 4.60 1.89 18.37
CA THR A 397 4.15 0.54 18.74
C THR A 397 3.21 0.59 19.95
N THR A 398 3.56 1.38 20.96
CA THR A 398 2.76 1.55 22.18
C THR A 398 1.40 2.18 21.87
N TRP A 399 1.38 3.26 21.09
CA TRP A 399 0.13 3.92 20.67
C TRP A 399 -0.70 3.06 19.73
N GLY A 400 -0.04 2.26 18.88
CA GLY A 400 -0.70 1.25 18.07
C GLY A 400 -1.46 0.25 18.94
N ILE A 401 -0.82 -0.31 19.97
CA ILE A 401 -1.44 -1.29 20.89
C ILE A 401 -2.60 -0.65 21.66
N LEU A 402 -2.44 0.56 22.18
CA LEU A 402 -3.48 1.26 22.94
C LEU A 402 -4.67 1.69 22.06
N GLY A 403 -4.41 2.10 20.82
CA GLY A 403 -5.44 2.53 19.87
C GLY A 403 -6.18 1.39 19.17
N LEU A 404 -5.57 0.20 19.09
CA LEU A 404 -6.07 -0.94 18.32
C LEU A 404 -7.49 -1.39 18.73
N PRO A 405 -7.84 -1.53 20.02
CA PRO A 405 -9.18 -1.97 20.41
C PRO A 405 -10.28 -1.01 19.93
N GLY A 406 -10.09 0.30 20.13
CA GLY A 406 -11.03 1.30 19.65
C GLY A 406 -11.09 1.38 18.13
N PHE A 407 -9.98 1.12 17.42
CA PHE A 407 -9.97 1.05 15.96
C PHE A 407 -10.76 -0.16 15.45
N ILE A 408 -10.57 -1.35 16.05
CA ILE A 408 -11.31 -2.57 15.68
C ILE A 408 -12.81 -2.37 15.89
N LEU A 409 -13.21 -1.80 17.03
CA LEU A 409 -14.61 -1.54 17.35
C LEU A 409 -15.27 -0.55 16.37
N ASN A 410 -14.51 0.40 15.83
CA ASN A 410 -14.99 1.39 14.84
C ASN A 410 -14.71 1.00 13.38
N LEU A 411 -14.10 -0.16 13.13
CA LEU A 411 -13.78 -0.61 11.78
C LEU A 411 -15.03 -0.71 10.87
N PRO A 412 -16.20 -1.21 11.34
CA PRO A 412 -17.43 -1.20 10.54
C PRO A 412 -17.83 0.19 10.09
N LEU A 413 -17.72 1.20 10.96
CA LEU A 413 -18.00 2.60 10.63
C LEU A 413 -17.09 3.09 9.50
N VAL A 414 -15.78 2.82 9.59
CA VAL A 414 -14.80 3.25 8.57
C VAL A 414 -15.10 2.61 7.22
N ILE A 415 -15.40 1.31 7.19
CA ILE A 415 -15.71 0.57 5.96
C ILE A 415 -17.02 1.08 5.34
N ILE A 416 -18.09 1.21 6.12
CA ILE A 416 -19.40 1.66 5.65
C ILE A 416 -19.31 3.10 5.14
N ALA A 417 -18.65 3.99 5.88
CA ALA A 417 -18.44 5.38 5.47
C ALA A 417 -17.69 5.46 4.14
N ARG A 418 -16.60 4.69 3.97
CA ARG A 418 -15.83 4.66 2.71
C ARG A 418 -16.65 4.11 1.54
N LYS A 419 -17.41 3.03 1.74
CA LYS A 419 -18.20 2.39 0.68
C LYS A 419 -19.38 3.27 0.23
N ILE A 420 -20.14 3.82 1.19
CA ILE A 420 -21.27 4.70 0.89
C ILE A 420 -20.79 6.02 0.28
N SER A 421 -19.74 6.66 0.83
CA SER A 421 -19.23 7.92 0.28
C SER A 421 -18.72 7.73 -1.14
N ALA A 422 -18.00 6.64 -1.44
CA ALA A 422 -17.51 6.35 -2.78
C ALA A 422 -18.64 6.07 -3.77
N ARG A 423 -19.67 5.33 -3.36
CA ARG A 423 -20.88 5.10 -4.19
C ARG A 423 -21.58 6.43 -4.51
N LYS A 424 -21.72 7.30 -3.51
CA LYS A 424 -22.38 8.61 -3.66
C LYS A 424 -21.55 9.60 -4.49
N ALA A 425 -20.22 9.54 -4.42
CA ALA A 425 -19.35 10.30 -5.33
C ALA A 425 -19.56 9.88 -6.79
N LYS A 426 -19.61 8.57 -7.08
CA LYS A 426 -19.90 8.07 -8.43
C LYS A 426 -21.29 8.48 -8.93
N GLU A 427 -22.31 8.43 -8.07
CA GLU A 427 -23.66 8.92 -8.40
C GLU A 427 -23.66 10.43 -8.69
N ALA A 428 -22.88 11.22 -7.94
CA ALA A 428 -22.77 12.66 -8.13
C ALA A 428 -22.07 13.03 -9.45
N VAL A 429 -21.01 12.32 -9.83
CA VAL A 429 -20.32 12.52 -11.13
C VAL A 429 -21.24 12.18 -12.29
N ARG A 430 -22.00 11.08 -12.22
CA ARG A 430 -22.98 10.71 -13.26
C ARG A 430 -24.11 11.72 -13.44
N GLY A 431 -24.47 12.42 -12.36
CA GLY A 431 -25.56 13.40 -12.36
C GLY A 431 -25.14 14.82 -12.69
N SER A 432 -23.86 15.09 -12.98
CA SER A 432 -23.34 16.45 -13.15
C SER A 432 -22.15 16.50 -14.12
N SER A 433 -22.26 17.32 -15.15
CA SER A 433 -21.19 17.67 -16.10
C SER A 433 -20.02 18.44 -15.46
N VAL A 434 -20.29 19.24 -14.43
CA VAL A 434 -19.30 20.13 -13.80
C VAL A 434 -18.32 19.37 -12.89
N LYS A 435 -18.67 18.16 -12.43
CA LYS A 435 -17.93 17.42 -11.40
C LYS A 435 -16.93 16.46 -12.02
N VAL A 436 -15.66 16.61 -11.66
CA VAL A 436 -14.58 15.76 -12.16
C VAL A 436 -14.49 14.43 -11.40
N ALA A 437 -14.44 14.49 -10.06
CA ALA A 437 -14.21 13.30 -9.22
C ALA A 437 -15.29 13.07 -8.14
N GLY A 438 -16.21 14.02 -7.94
CA GLY A 438 -17.25 13.95 -6.92
C GLY A 438 -16.69 13.98 -5.50
N ARG A 439 -15.55 14.66 -5.29
CA ARG A 439 -14.92 14.79 -3.96
C ARG A 439 -15.74 15.70 -3.04
N ASP A 440 -16.49 16.62 -3.62
CA ASP A 440 -17.37 17.60 -2.99
C ASP A 440 -18.49 16.99 -2.10
N VAL A 441 -18.85 15.74 -2.36
CA VAL A 441 -19.87 15.02 -1.57
C VAL A 441 -19.25 14.08 -0.54
N LEU A 442 -17.94 13.81 -0.58
CA LEU A 442 -17.31 12.79 0.26
C LEU A 442 -17.34 13.16 1.75
N ALA A 443 -16.97 14.38 2.12
CA ALA A 443 -16.98 14.82 3.51
C ALA A 443 -18.40 14.80 4.10
N THR A 444 -19.34 15.35 3.34
CA THR A 444 -20.77 15.31 3.67
C THR A 444 -21.24 13.89 3.99
N TRP A 445 -21.02 12.94 3.07
CA TRP A 445 -21.53 11.58 3.27
C TRP A 445 -20.79 10.83 4.37
N LYS A 446 -19.50 11.09 4.60
CA LYS A 446 -18.78 10.55 5.75
C LYS A 446 -19.40 11.03 7.07
N LEU A 447 -19.70 12.31 7.19
CA LEU A 447 -20.37 12.89 8.35
C LEU A 447 -21.77 12.31 8.57
N LEU A 448 -22.59 12.24 7.51
CA LEU A 448 -23.95 11.70 7.59
C LEU A 448 -23.96 10.21 7.94
N VAL A 449 -23.04 9.43 7.39
CA VAL A 449 -22.91 8.00 7.72
C VAL A 449 -22.45 7.84 9.17
N ALA A 450 -21.47 8.61 9.63
CA ALA A 450 -21.03 8.57 11.02
C ALA A 450 -22.18 8.92 11.99
N LEU A 451 -23.03 9.87 11.63
CA LEU A 451 -24.17 10.27 12.46
C LEU A 451 -25.16 9.14 12.74
N VAL A 452 -25.35 8.24 11.77
CA VAL A 452 -26.29 7.12 11.90
C VAL A 452 -25.58 5.88 12.44
N VAL A 453 -24.42 5.55 11.88
CA VAL A 453 -23.72 4.30 12.17
C VAL A 453 -23.10 4.33 13.56
N THR A 454 -22.53 5.45 14.02
CA THR A 454 -21.86 5.50 15.33
C THR A 454 -22.83 5.23 16.49
N PRO A 455 -23.99 5.92 16.61
CA PRO A 455 -24.96 5.60 17.67
C PRO A 455 -25.54 4.19 17.54
N THR A 456 -25.82 3.73 16.32
CA THR A 456 -26.35 2.39 16.07
C THR A 456 -25.36 1.31 16.51
N LEU A 457 -24.08 1.49 16.19
CA LEU A 457 -23.02 0.55 16.51
C LEU A 457 -22.75 0.50 18.01
N TYR A 458 -22.68 1.66 18.67
CA TYR A 458 -22.47 1.71 20.12
C TYR A 458 -23.69 1.18 20.87
N GLY A 459 -24.90 1.50 20.41
CA GLY A 459 -26.14 0.92 20.93
C GLY A 459 -26.17 -0.61 20.78
N PHE A 460 -25.72 -1.14 19.64
CA PHE A 460 -25.61 -2.58 19.42
C PHE A 460 -24.62 -3.24 20.38
N TYR A 461 -23.43 -2.67 20.59
CA TYR A 461 -22.46 -3.18 21.55
C TYR A 461 -22.98 -3.13 22.99
N THR A 462 -23.61 -2.02 23.39
CA THR A 462 -24.24 -1.89 24.69
C THR A 462 -25.39 -2.89 24.86
N PHE A 463 -26.19 -3.13 23.82
CA PHE A 463 -27.26 -4.12 23.83
C PHE A 463 -26.74 -5.55 24.02
N ILE A 464 -25.62 -5.92 23.40
CA ILE A 464 -24.96 -7.20 23.66
C ILE A 464 -24.59 -7.35 25.14
N VAL A 465 -24.04 -6.30 25.76
CA VAL A 465 -23.71 -6.32 27.20
C VAL A 465 -24.96 -6.48 28.06
N VAL A 466 -26.07 -5.84 27.68
CA VAL A 466 -27.36 -6.05 28.32
C VAL A 466 -27.78 -7.52 28.23
N LEU A 467 -27.78 -8.13 27.05
CA LEU A 467 -28.14 -9.55 26.86
C LEU A 467 -27.26 -10.49 27.68
N ILE A 468 -25.94 -10.24 27.73
CA ILE A 468 -25.00 -11.00 28.55
C ILE A 468 -25.34 -10.87 30.03
N SER A 469 -25.63 -9.67 30.52
CA SER A 469 -25.98 -9.42 31.92
C SER A 469 -27.25 -10.16 32.36
N PHE A 470 -28.23 -10.32 31.45
CA PHE A 470 -29.44 -11.11 31.69
C PHE A 470 -29.15 -12.61 31.66
N LYS A 471 -28.38 -13.10 30.66
CA LYS A 471 -28.03 -14.52 30.51
C LYS A 471 -27.28 -15.08 31.74
N TYR A 472 -26.33 -14.31 32.27
CA TYR A 472 -25.51 -14.71 33.42
C TYR A 472 -26.06 -14.22 34.77
N LYS A 473 -27.32 -13.76 34.83
CA LYS A 473 -28.03 -13.36 36.05
C LYS A 473 -27.22 -12.41 36.96
N TRP A 474 -26.63 -11.36 36.40
CA TRP A 474 -25.87 -10.37 37.18
C TRP A 474 -26.74 -9.65 38.23
N ILE A 475 -26.12 -9.16 39.31
CA ILE A 475 -26.79 -8.35 40.33
C ILE A 475 -27.34 -7.06 39.70
N LEU A 476 -28.50 -6.58 40.16
CA LEU A 476 -29.22 -5.44 39.57
C LEU A 476 -28.35 -4.18 39.39
N LYS A 477 -27.45 -3.88 40.33
CA LYS A 477 -26.48 -2.78 40.22
C LYS A 477 -25.61 -2.89 38.96
N TRP A 478 -25.11 -4.10 38.66
CA TRP A 478 -24.27 -4.36 37.48
C TRP A 478 -25.06 -4.42 36.18
N LYS A 479 -26.33 -4.84 36.21
CA LYS A 479 -27.23 -4.80 35.04
C LYS A 479 -27.48 -3.38 34.53
N VAL A 480 -27.48 -2.38 35.40
CA VAL A 480 -27.65 -0.97 35.03
C VAL A 480 -26.30 -0.29 34.78
N PHE A 481 -25.31 -0.52 35.65
CA PHE A 481 -24.02 0.14 35.56
C PHE A 481 -23.19 -0.30 34.34
N ALA A 482 -23.14 -1.60 34.04
CA ALA A 482 -22.26 -2.10 32.97
C ALA A 482 -22.64 -1.59 31.56
N PRO A 483 -23.92 -1.52 31.16
CA PRO A 483 -24.30 -0.91 29.88
C PRO A 483 -23.96 0.58 29.78
N ILE A 484 -24.19 1.35 30.84
CA ILE A 484 -23.87 2.79 30.91
C ILE A 484 -22.35 2.97 30.81
N SER A 485 -21.59 2.23 31.63
CA SER A 485 -20.14 2.25 31.60
C SER A 485 -19.60 1.87 30.22
N THR A 486 -20.14 0.82 29.59
CA THR A 486 -19.75 0.39 28.24
C THR A 486 -19.97 1.50 27.22
N PHE A 487 -21.14 2.15 27.22
CA PHE A 487 -21.41 3.24 26.29
C PHE A 487 -20.44 4.41 26.49
N CYS A 488 -20.21 4.82 27.74
CA CYS A 488 -19.24 5.86 28.08
C CYS A 488 -17.81 5.49 27.62
N THR A 489 -17.37 4.26 27.87
CA THR A 489 -16.06 3.75 27.45
C THR A 489 -15.92 3.67 25.93
N LEU A 490 -16.98 3.32 25.20
CA LEU A 490 -16.96 3.32 23.74
C LEU A 490 -16.79 4.74 23.18
N VAL A 491 -17.49 5.72 23.75
CA VAL A 491 -17.38 7.13 23.33
C VAL A 491 -15.99 7.68 23.65
N THR A 492 -15.50 7.53 24.88
CA THR A 492 -14.18 8.03 25.29
C THR A 492 -13.05 7.27 24.62
N GLY A 493 -13.15 5.95 24.52
CA GLY A 493 -12.17 5.09 23.84
C GLY A 493 -12.02 5.43 22.37
N SER A 494 -13.13 5.71 21.67
CA SER A 494 -13.07 6.12 20.26
C SER A 494 -12.43 7.49 20.08
N TYR A 495 -12.70 8.43 20.98
CA TYR A 495 -12.02 9.72 21.00
C TYR A 495 -10.51 9.59 21.25
N VAL A 496 -10.11 8.75 22.23
CA VAL A 496 -8.70 8.45 22.50
C VAL A 496 -8.03 7.80 21.29
N THR A 497 -8.69 6.84 20.64
CA THR A 497 -8.17 6.23 19.40
C THR A 497 -7.96 7.26 18.30
N ILE A 498 -8.88 8.21 18.10
CA ILE A 498 -8.71 9.29 17.11
C ILE A 498 -7.48 10.15 17.45
N ARG A 499 -7.27 10.48 18.73
CA ARG A 499 -6.09 11.24 19.18
C ARG A 499 -4.78 10.47 19.02
N LEU A 500 -4.76 9.20 19.43
CA LEU A 500 -3.59 8.33 19.23
C LEU A 500 -3.27 8.13 17.75
N TYR A 501 -4.30 8.06 16.90
CA TYR A 501 -4.14 7.99 15.45
C TYR A 501 -3.53 9.26 14.86
N GLU A 502 -4.02 10.45 15.28
CA GLU A 502 -3.45 11.74 14.87
C GLU A 502 -1.96 11.83 15.21
N SER A 503 -1.63 11.64 16.49
CA SER A 503 -0.25 11.73 16.96
C SER A 503 0.61 10.62 16.33
N GLY A 504 0.07 9.41 16.18
CA GLY A 504 0.76 8.27 15.58
C GLY A 504 1.13 8.48 14.11
N ILE A 505 0.28 9.15 13.33
CA ILE A 505 0.61 9.52 11.94
C ILE A 505 1.81 10.47 11.91
N ASP A 506 1.85 11.45 12.80
CA ASP A 506 2.92 12.45 12.83
C ASP A 506 4.26 11.79 13.23
N ILE A 507 4.24 10.83 14.16
CA ILE A 507 5.41 9.97 14.46
C ILE A 507 5.80 9.13 13.23
N TYR A 508 4.84 8.45 12.62
CA TYR A 508 5.09 7.56 11.48
C TYR A 508 5.78 8.29 10.32
N LYS A 509 5.31 9.48 9.95
CA LYS A 509 5.93 10.32 8.90
C LYS A 509 7.39 10.64 9.18
N SER A 510 7.79 10.67 10.46
CA SER A 510 9.14 11.04 10.87
C SER A 510 10.13 9.85 10.90
N ILE A 511 9.65 8.61 10.80
CA ILE A 511 10.50 7.41 10.79
C ILE A 511 11.38 7.37 9.54
N ARG A 512 10.80 7.65 8.37
CA ARG A 512 11.52 7.61 7.08
C ARG A 512 12.73 8.55 7.01
N PRO A 513 12.64 9.85 7.35
CA PRO A 513 13.82 10.72 7.35
C PRO A 513 14.87 10.30 8.39
N LEU A 514 14.46 9.85 9.58
CA LEU A 514 15.41 9.36 10.59
C LEU A 514 16.16 8.12 10.08
N PHE A 515 15.45 7.18 9.45
CA PHE A 515 16.06 6.02 8.82
C PHE A 515 17.05 6.42 7.72
N LEU A 516 16.66 7.34 6.81
CA LEU A 516 17.55 7.83 5.75
C LEU A 516 18.80 8.53 6.30
N SER A 517 18.71 9.23 7.42
CA SER A 517 19.87 9.88 8.06
C SER A 517 20.91 8.89 8.61
N LEU A 518 20.50 7.65 8.91
CA LEU A 518 21.39 6.58 9.37
C LEU A 518 22.18 5.92 8.23
N LEU A 519 21.65 5.95 7.00
CA LEU A 519 22.24 5.26 5.86
C LEU A 519 23.47 6.03 5.34
N PRO A 520 24.68 5.42 5.35
CA PRO A 520 25.91 6.10 4.94
C PRO A 520 25.90 6.62 3.49
N TRP A 521 25.29 5.87 2.57
CA TRP A 521 25.20 6.23 1.15
C TRP A 521 24.17 7.33 0.87
N ALA A 522 23.13 7.44 1.72
CA ALA A 522 22.16 8.51 1.60
C ALA A 522 22.75 9.88 1.99
N ARG A 523 23.85 9.91 2.76
CA ARG A 523 24.48 11.16 3.22
C ARG A 523 24.88 12.10 2.10
N SER A 524 25.43 11.58 1.00
CA SER A 524 25.84 12.39 -0.16
C SER A 524 24.64 13.02 -0.86
N SER A 525 23.61 12.21 -1.12
CA SER A 525 22.36 12.66 -1.75
C SER A 525 21.57 13.61 -0.85
N ILE A 526 21.54 13.37 0.46
CA ILE A 526 20.95 14.26 1.47
C ILE A 526 21.70 15.59 1.55
N LYS A 527 23.03 15.56 1.50
CA LYS A 527 23.86 16.78 1.48
C LYS A 527 23.54 17.60 0.24
N ASN A 528 23.48 16.97 -0.93
CA ASN A 528 23.07 17.63 -2.17
C ASN A 528 21.66 18.24 -2.06
N LEU A 529 20.69 17.49 -1.53
CA LEU A 529 19.32 17.95 -1.34
C LEU A 529 19.22 19.17 -0.43
N ARG A 530 20.07 19.26 0.61
CA ARG A 530 20.17 20.46 1.46
C ARG A 530 20.80 21.63 0.74
N THR A 531 21.92 21.41 0.05
CA THR A 531 22.59 22.47 -0.70
C THR A 531 21.65 23.07 -1.75
N VAL A 532 20.92 22.22 -2.48
CA VAL A 532 19.90 22.67 -3.45
C VAL A 532 18.78 23.45 -2.76
N ARG A 533 18.30 22.99 -1.60
CA ARG A 533 17.26 23.70 -0.83
C ARG A 533 17.74 25.07 -0.34
N GLU A 534 18.95 25.14 0.22
CA GLU A 534 19.56 26.39 0.72
C GLU A 534 19.75 27.38 -0.42
N GLN A 535 20.30 26.94 -1.56
CA GLN A 535 20.43 27.76 -2.76
C GLN A 535 19.07 28.27 -3.25
N LEU A 536 18.06 27.40 -3.39
CA LEU A 536 16.73 27.81 -3.83
C LEU A 536 16.03 28.75 -2.85
N SER A 537 16.23 28.56 -1.55
CA SER A 537 15.69 29.44 -0.50
C SER A 537 16.31 30.84 -0.59
N THR A 538 17.63 30.93 -0.81
CA THR A 538 18.30 32.21 -1.02
C THR A 538 17.86 32.86 -2.32
N ASP A 539 17.87 32.11 -3.43
CA ASP A 539 17.53 32.63 -4.77
C ASP A 539 16.07 33.08 -4.87
N ILE A 540 15.12 32.37 -4.24
CA ILE A 540 13.72 32.80 -4.22
C ILE A 540 13.52 34.03 -3.34
N THR A 541 14.27 34.13 -2.23
CA THR A 541 14.19 35.28 -1.32
C THR A 541 14.74 36.53 -1.97
N SER A 542 15.89 36.45 -2.66
CA SER A 542 16.43 37.57 -3.43
C SER A 542 15.48 37.99 -4.54
N LEU A 543 14.96 37.04 -5.32
CA LEU A 543 14.01 37.32 -6.40
C LEU A 543 12.73 37.99 -5.89
N ILE A 544 12.19 37.54 -4.75
CA ILE A 544 11.01 38.15 -4.13
C ILE A 544 11.35 39.55 -3.59
N ASN A 545 12.50 39.74 -2.94
CA ASN A 545 12.88 41.04 -2.42
C ASN A 545 13.08 42.09 -3.54
N GLU A 546 13.45 41.67 -4.75
CA GLU A 546 13.60 42.54 -5.92
C GLU A 546 12.24 42.84 -6.61
N LEU A 547 11.40 41.81 -6.77
CA LEU A 547 10.15 41.92 -7.54
C LEU A 547 8.93 42.34 -6.73
N ALA A 548 8.84 41.94 -5.46
CA ALA A 548 7.66 42.21 -4.63
C ALA A 548 7.40 43.70 -4.33
N PRO A 549 8.42 44.57 -4.13
CA PRO A 549 8.20 46.01 -3.95
C PRO A 549 7.48 46.69 -5.12
N GLN A 550 7.54 46.10 -6.32
CA GLN A 550 6.87 46.63 -7.52
C GLN A 550 5.34 46.44 -7.47
N ILE A 551 4.85 45.47 -6.69
CA ILE A 551 3.42 45.13 -6.56
C ILE A 551 2.87 45.53 -5.18
N TYR A 552 3.69 45.41 -4.14
CA TYR A 552 3.26 45.57 -2.75
C TYR A 552 3.99 46.74 -2.10
N HIS A 553 3.27 47.86 -1.91
CA HIS A 553 3.81 49.05 -1.23
C HIS A 553 4.06 48.81 0.28
N ASP A 554 3.44 47.79 0.87
CA ASP A 554 3.64 47.36 2.26
C ASP A 554 4.76 46.31 2.41
N PHE A 555 5.54 46.06 1.36
CA PHE A 555 6.61 45.08 1.37
C PHE A 555 7.85 45.63 2.09
N ASP A 556 8.17 45.00 3.21
CA ASP A 556 9.35 45.30 4.00
C ASP A 556 10.21 44.03 4.12
N ALA A 557 11.35 44.04 3.44
CA ALA A 557 12.31 42.95 3.42
C ALA A 557 12.96 42.70 4.80
N GLU A 558 13.03 43.72 5.65
CA GLU A 558 13.65 43.66 6.98
C GLU A 558 12.68 43.16 8.06
N ARG A 559 11.37 43.27 7.84
CA ARG A 559 10.30 42.77 8.75
C ARG A 559 10.35 41.25 9.01
N ILE A 560 10.95 40.50 8.08
CA ILE A 560 11.14 39.04 8.22
C ILE A 560 12.38 38.75 9.10
N VAL A 561 13.33 39.68 9.18
CA VAL A 561 14.64 39.55 9.88
C VAL A 561 14.58 40.09 11.31
N HIS A 562 13.83 41.17 11.59
CA HIS A 562 13.68 41.71 12.94
C HIS A 562 12.39 41.25 13.62
N ALA A 563 12.51 40.48 14.71
CA ALA A 563 11.41 40.25 15.64
C ALA A 563 11.35 41.39 16.66
N VAL A 564 10.17 42.02 16.74
CA VAL A 564 9.70 42.70 17.95
C VAL A 564 9.56 41.64 19.05
N GLU A 565 10.42 41.71 20.07
CA GLU A 565 10.15 41.14 21.38
C GLU A 565 8.95 41.88 22.00
N ARG A 566 7.72 41.40 21.80
CA ARG A 566 6.58 41.83 22.63
C ARG A 566 5.70 40.65 23.03
N SER A 567 5.79 40.36 24.33
CA SER A 567 4.77 39.86 25.24
C SER A 567 3.87 38.71 24.76
N ALA A 568 4.28 37.51 25.16
CA ALA A 568 3.41 36.35 25.29
C ALA A 568 2.37 36.58 26.40
N THR A 569 1.38 37.43 26.16
CA THR A 569 0.18 37.56 26.99
C THR A 569 -1.05 37.70 26.11
N HIS A 570 -1.46 36.61 25.47
CA HIS A 570 -2.88 36.42 25.17
C HIS A 570 -3.26 34.94 25.29
N SER A 571 -4.22 34.72 26.19
CA SER A 571 -4.84 33.45 26.52
C SER A 571 -5.50 32.83 25.29
N SER A 572 -4.83 31.87 24.66
CA SER A 572 -5.57 30.76 24.07
C SER A 572 -6.01 29.87 25.24
N SER A 573 -7.31 29.61 25.32
CA SER A 573 -7.91 28.69 26.28
C SER A 573 -7.07 27.42 26.38
N LYS A 574 -6.42 27.21 27.53
CA LYS A 574 -5.73 25.96 27.84
C LYS A 574 -6.74 24.84 27.64
N SER A 575 -6.54 24.03 26.60
CA SER A 575 -7.11 22.69 26.53
C SER A 575 -6.79 22.03 27.88
N LEU A 576 -7.81 21.61 28.63
CA LEU A 576 -7.70 20.98 29.94
C LEU A 576 -6.81 19.72 29.94
N PHE A 577 -6.39 19.24 28.78
CA PHE A 577 -5.48 18.11 28.61
C PHE A 577 -4.49 18.42 27.48
N GLN A 578 -3.44 19.17 27.80
CA GLN A 578 -2.20 19.13 27.02
C GLN A 578 -1.52 17.80 27.34
N SER A 579 -1.09 17.05 26.32
CA SER A 579 -0.58 15.69 26.49
C SER A 579 0.66 15.72 27.43
N PRO A 580 0.73 14.88 28.48
CA PRO A 580 1.93 14.76 29.33
C PRO A 580 3.19 14.37 28.53
N ILE A 581 3.00 13.89 27.31
CA ILE A 581 4.04 13.42 26.40
C ILE A 581 4.65 14.57 25.61
N ASP A 582 3.87 15.59 25.25
CA ASP A 582 4.37 16.80 24.57
C ASP A 582 5.35 17.53 25.50
N TRP A 583 5.00 17.56 26.79
CA TRP A 583 5.87 18.06 27.86
C TRP A 583 7.16 17.23 28.04
N LEU A 584 7.10 15.90 27.87
CA LEU A 584 8.25 14.98 28.00
C LEU A 584 9.18 15.06 26.77
N ASP A 585 8.63 15.12 25.56
CA ASP A 585 9.37 15.30 24.31
C ASP A 585 10.08 16.67 24.27
N ASP A 586 9.43 17.72 24.80
CA ASP A 586 10.01 19.06 24.95
C ASP A 586 11.19 19.09 25.95
N ARG A 587 11.07 18.41 27.09
CA ARG A 587 12.10 18.43 28.15
C ARG A 587 13.30 17.52 27.85
N VAL A 588 13.09 16.39 27.18
CA VAL A 588 14.14 15.36 26.98
C VAL A 588 14.86 15.51 25.65
N PHE A 589 14.17 15.85 24.56
CA PHE A 589 14.75 15.83 23.21
C PHE A 589 14.71 17.19 22.49
N ASN A 590 14.12 18.23 23.10
CA ASN A 590 14.11 19.62 22.63
C ASN A 590 13.69 19.75 21.14
N TRP A 591 12.69 18.95 20.74
CA TRP A 591 12.40 18.65 19.34
C TRP A 591 11.26 19.50 18.74
N GLU A 592 10.41 20.14 19.56
CA GLU A 592 9.16 20.74 19.07
C GLU A 592 9.18 22.25 18.83
N ARG A 593 10.32 22.88 18.60
CA ARG A 593 10.30 24.27 18.06
C ARG A 593 9.92 24.37 16.58
N GLN A 594 9.86 23.29 15.80
CA GLN A 594 9.68 23.41 14.34
C GLN A 594 8.89 22.24 13.71
N GLY A 595 7.63 22.49 13.26
CA GLY A 595 7.14 21.75 12.09
C GLY A 595 5.64 21.60 11.85
N GLU A 596 4.74 21.79 12.82
CA GLU A 596 3.32 21.39 12.62
C GLU A 596 2.57 22.17 11.51
N THR A 597 3.13 23.28 11.04
CA THR A 597 2.49 24.14 10.01
C THR A 597 2.98 23.87 8.59
N SER A 598 4.13 23.20 8.39
CA SER A 598 4.71 22.97 7.05
C SER A 598 4.48 21.56 6.48
N GLU A 599 3.89 20.64 7.25
CA GLU A 599 3.75 19.23 6.88
C GLU A 599 2.66 18.88 5.85
N PHE A 600 1.77 19.83 5.54
CA PHE A 600 0.39 19.48 5.16
C PHE A 600 -0.05 19.90 3.75
N ASP A 601 0.81 20.57 2.98
CA ASP A 601 0.53 20.89 1.57
C ASP A 601 0.99 19.78 0.61
N ASP A 602 1.93 18.92 1.03
CA ASP A 602 2.64 17.97 0.14
C ASP A 602 1.93 16.62 -0.10
N VAL A 603 0.71 16.43 0.41
CA VAL A 603 -0.02 15.14 0.31
C VAL A 603 -0.87 15.03 -0.97
N ILE A 604 -1.08 16.12 -1.71
CA ILE A 604 -1.88 16.05 -2.96
C ILE A 604 -1.09 15.37 -4.11
N TYR A 605 0.21 15.12 -3.94
CA TYR A 605 1.07 14.58 -5.00
C TYR A 605 1.02 13.05 -5.22
N PHE A 606 0.26 12.30 -4.42
CA PHE A 606 0.17 10.84 -4.56
C PHE A 606 -0.95 10.34 -5.47
N LEU A 607 -1.73 11.23 -6.11
CA LEU A 607 -2.79 10.85 -7.03
C LEU A 607 -2.80 11.72 -8.30
N GLU A 608 -1.94 11.40 -9.27
CA GLU A 608 -2.29 11.29 -10.70
C GLU A 608 -1.09 10.72 -11.49
N LYS A 609 -1.35 9.71 -12.31
CA LYS A 609 -0.40 9.15 -13.28
C LYS A 609 -1.15 8.89 -14.58
N ASN A 610 -1.09 9.83 -15.52
CA ASN A 610 -0.74 9.63 -16.94
C ASN A 610 -1.20 10.81 -17.81
N ASN A 611 -0.24 11.41 -18.51
CA ASN A 611 -0.22 11.74 -19.95
C ASN A 611 0.99 12.67 -20.12
N GLY A 612 2.11 12.22 -20.70
CA GLY A 612 2.34 12.20 -22.13
C GLY A 612 3.83 12.43 -22.38
N SER A 613 4.30 11.96 -23.53
CA SER A 613 5.69 11.85 -24.02
C SER A 613 6.55 13.11 -23.97
N THR A 614 7.87 12.96 -23.79
CA THR A 614 8.87 13.42 -24.79
C THR A 614 10.28 12.93 -24.49
N SER A 615 10.96 12.60 -25.59
CA SER A 615 12.32 12.12 -25.80
C SER A 615 13.37 13.24 -25.72
N GLY A 616 14.61 12.90 -25.34
CA GLY A 616 15.77 13.78 -25.56
C GLY A 616 17.06 13.20 -25.02
N ARG A 617 17.99 12.88 -25.93
CA ARG A 617 19.29 12.23 -25.73
C ARG A 617 20.42 13.27 -25.72
N SER A 618 21.54 12.94 -25.07
CA SER A 618 22.93 13.44 -25.30
C SER A 618 23.26 14.88 -24.86
N ARG A 619 24.49 15.31 -24.52
CA ARG A 619 25.83 14.71 -24.33
C ARG A 619 26.75 15.80 -23.71
N THR A 620 27.67 15.37 -22.83
CA THR A 620 29.08 15.82 -22.61
C THR A 620 29.52 17.29 -22.75
N SER A 621 30.21 17.82 -21.71
CA SER A 621 31.61 18.32 -21.78
C SER A 621 32.15 18.89 -20.44
N SER A 622 32.98 18.11 -19.74
CA SER A 622 34.39 18.33 -19.33
C SER A 622 35.02 19.71 -18.97
N TRP A 623 36.00 19.62 -18.02
CA TRP A 623 37.11 20.53 -17.61
C TRP A 623 36.73 21.70 -16.66
N ALA A 624 37.49 22.12 -15.64
CA ALA A 624 38.88 21.89 -15.25
C ALA A 624 39.11 22.14 -13.73
N SER A 625 40.32 21.77 -13.31
CA SER A 625 41.05 21.85 -12.05
C SER A 625 41.07 23.19 -11.27
N GLY A 626 41.29 23.08 -9.95
CA GLY A 626 41.84 24.16 -9.11
C GLY A 626 42.19 23.64 -7.70
N SER A 627 43.46 23.74 -7.33
CA SER A 627 44.12 23.08 -6.20
C SER A 627 44.25 23.98 -4.96
N SER A 628 44.61 23.32 -3.84
CA SER A 628 45.25 23.88 -2.64
C SER A 628 44.33 24.71 -1.72
N SER A 629 44.48 24.81 -0.40
CA SER A 629 45.57 24.49 0.52
C SER A 629 44.99 24.42 1.95
N ARG A 630 45.64 23.64 2.82
CA ARG A 630 45.49 23.75 4.29
C ARG A 630 46.14 25.06 4.76
N PRO A 631 45.78 25.55 5.96
CA PRO A 631 46.72 25.34 7.07
C PRO A 631 46.07 25.01 8.43
N ARG A 632 46.90 24.37 9.27
CA ARG A 632 46.75 24.20 10.72
C ARG A 632 46.94 25.55 11.43
N SER A 633 46.26 25.78 12.55
CA SER A 633 46.88 25.70 13.89
C SER A 633 46.06 26.38 15.01
N ARG A 634 46.27 25.83 16.22
CA ARG A 634 46.22 26.42 17.58
C ARG A 634 44.88 26.65 18.30
N ALA A 635 44.78 25.93 19.42
CA ALA A 635 43.90 26.14 20.58
C ALA A 635 44.37 27.33 21.45
N PRO A 636 43.61 27.75 22.49
CA PRO A 636 43.75 27.06 23.79
C PRO A 636 42.48 26.98 24.69
N SER A 637 42.64 26.12 25.71
CA SER A 637 42.15 26.17 27.12
C SER A 637 40.67 26.07 27.47
N GLY A 638 40.36 25.16 28.42
CA GLY A 638 39.20 25.27 29.31
C GLY A 638 38.57 23.97 29.83
N GLU A 639 39.29 23.27 30.71
CA GLU A 639 38.82 22.49 31.88
C GLU A 639 37.78 21.34 31.79
N ASN A 640 38.32 20.15 32.10
CA ASN A 640 37.88 19.12 33.05
C ASN A 640 36.49 18.46 32.93
N TYR A 641 36.46 17.18 32.54
CA TYR A 641 36.07 16.07 33.42
C TYR A 641 36.78 14.76 32.98
N ARG A 642 37.39 14.07 33.95
CA ARG A 642 38.16 12.82 33.83
C ARG A 642 37.30 11.64 33.35
N VAL A 643 37.84 10.83 32.44
CA VAL A 643 37.46 9.44 32.21
C VAL A 643 38.75 8.61 32.17
N GLU A 644 39.03 7.88 33.24
CA GLU A 644 39.98 6.78 33.25
C GLU A 644 39.21 5.47 32.99
N ALA A 645 39.46 4.86 31.83
CA ALA A 645 39.27 3.43 31.65
C ALA A 645 40.17 2.93 30.50
N LEU A 646 40.95 1.89 30.81
CA LEU A 646 41.62 0.95 29.90
C LEU A 646 42.99 1.36 29.32
N THR A 647 44.03 1.32 30.17
CA THR A 647 45.28 0.59 29.85
C THR A 647 46.05 0.29 31.14
N GLY A 648 46.08 -0.97 31.54
CA GLY A 648 46.86 -1.41 32.70
C GLY A 648 46.66 -2.89 32.99
N LEU A 649 47.27 -3.76 32.17
CA LEU A 649 47.50 -5.14 32.58
C LEU A 649 49.01 -5.41 32.53
N SER A 650 49.53 -5.70 33.72
CA SER A 650 50.88 -6.14 34.01
C SER A 650 51.26 -7.38 33.19
N ARG A 651 52.46 -7.34 32.60
CA ARG A 651 53.16 -8.52 32.12
C ARG A 651 53.74 -9.25 33.33
N THR A 652 53.01 -10.22 33.88
CA THR A 652 53.47 -11.46 34.55
C THR A 652 52.36 -12.00 35.45
N ALA A 653 51.68 -13.08 35.04
CA ALA A 653 50.85 -13.88 35.93
C ALA A 653 50.93 -15.36 35.53
N PRO A 654 51.06 -16.32 36.47
CA PRO A 654 51.29 -17.73 36.14
C PRO A 654 50.04 -18.45 35.59
N PHE A 655 50.27 -19.49 34.79
CA PHE A 655 49.27 -20.25 34.02
C PHE A 655 48.19 -20.97 34.86
N SER A 656 48.34 -21.04 36.19
CA SER A 656 47.40 -21.71 37.11
C SER A 656 46.11 -20.93 37.36
N GLU A 657 46.12 -19.60 37.21
CA GLU A 657 44.97 -18.74 37.51
C GLU A 657 43.97 -18.65 36.32
N LEU A 658 44.45 -18.91 35.10
CA LEU A 658 43.61 -19.02 33.91
C LEU A 658 42.62 -20.21 33.98
N HIS A 659 42.99 -21.28 34.68
CA HIS A 659 42.17 -22.49 34.80
C HIS A 659 41.00 -22.32 35.80
N ARG A 660 41.16 -21.46 36.82
CA ARG A 660 40.06 -21.09 37.74
C ARG A 660 39.07 -20.13 37.07
N ILE A 661 39.56 -19.12 36.34
CA ILE A 661 38.70 -18.14 35.66
C ILE A 661 37.91 -18.77 34.50
N THR A 662 38.47 -19.76 33.81
CA THR A 662 37.74 -20.51 32.77
C THR A 662 36.66 -21.44 33.35
N LYS A 663 36.84 -22.01 34.54
CA LYS A 663 35.81 -22.81 35.24
C LYS A 663 34.64 -21.96 35.75
N ILE A 664 34.92 -20.76 36.27
CA ILE A 664 33.88 -19.84 36.76
C ILE A 664 33.08 -19.26 35.58
N LYS A 665 33.74 -18.84 34.49
CA LYS A 665 33.06 -18.39 33.25
C LYS A 665 32.20 -19.50 32.59
N LYS A 666 32.58 -20.77 32.69
CA LYS A 666 31.76 -21.89 32.17
C LYS A 666 30.45 -22.07 32.95
N LYS A 667 30.45 -21.81 34.26
CA LYS A 667 29.27 -21.94 35.14
C LYS A 667 28.28 -20.79 34.90
N ASP A 668 28.77 -19.56 34.74
CA ASP A 668 27.95 -18.39 34.41
C ASP A 668 27.42 -18.41 32.98
N LYS A 669 28.22 -18.87 32.01
CA LYS A 669 27.76 -19.06 30.63
C LYS A 669 26.63 -20.10 30.57
N SER A 670 26.74 -21.18 31.35
CA SER A 670 25.69 -22.21 31.47
C SER A 670 24.41 -21.70 32.16
N TYR A 671 24.52 -20.75 33.09
CA TYR A 671 23.36 -20.12 33.73
C TYR A 671 22.67 -19.13 32.79
N LEU A 672 23.45 -18.29 32.10
CA LEU A 672 22.94 -17.32 31.14
C LEU A 672 22.29 -18.03 29.95
N GLU A 673 22.91 -19.09 29.42
CA GLU A 673 22.32 -19.95 28.39
C GLU A 673 21.00 -20.56 28.87
N ARG A 674 20.92 -21.06 30.11
CA ARG A 674 19.68 -21.60 30.68
C ARG A 674 18.58 -20.55 30.87
N LYS A 675 18.93 -19.33 31.31
CA LYS A 675 17.99 -18.22 31.46
C LYS A 675 17.48 -17.72 30.11
N LEU A 676 18.38 -17.53 29.15
CA LEU A 676 18.05 -17.15 27.77
C LEU A 676 17.17 -18.22 27.11
N LEU A 677 17.50 -19.51 27.29
CA LEU A 677 16.68 -20.62 26.81
C LEU A 677 15.27 -20.63 27.41
N LYS A 678 15.10 -20.21 28.68
CA LYS A 678 13.79 -20.16 29.35
C LYS A 678 12.93 -18.98 28.88
N GLU A 679 13.52 -17.79 28.76
CA GLU A 679 12.90 -16.59 28.17
C GLU A 679 12.49 -16.84 26.70
N LEU A 680 13.40 -17.41 25.91
CA LEU A 680 13.13 -17.77 24.51
C LEU A 680 12.10 -18.89 24.38
N ARG A 681 12.02 -19.84 25.34
CA ARG A 681 10.92 -20.82 25.40
C ARG A 681 9.56 -20.15 25.54
N THR A 682 9.50 -19.05 26.27
CA THR A 682 8.27 -18.27 26.50
C THR A 682 7.87 -17.52 25.24
N VAL A 683 8.81 -16.85 24.56
CA VAL A 683 8.61 -16.25 23.23
C VAL A 683 8.17 -17.31 22.20
N TYR A 684 8.71 -18.52 22.32
CA TYR A 684 8.39 -19.67 21.48
C TYR A 684 6.98 -20.24 21.73
N TYR A 685 6.52 -20.30 22.98
CA TYR A 685 5.13 -20.67 23.27
C TYR A 685 4.13 -19.60 22.80
N VAL A 686 4.53 -18.32 22.81
CA VAL A 686 3.73 -17.22 22.26
C VAL A 686 3.66 -17.31 20.73
N SER A 687 4.74 -17.70 20.04
CA SER A 687 4.75 -17.87 18.59
C SER A 687 4.00 -19.11 18.10
N LEU A 688 3.72 -20.09 18.95
CA LEU A 688 2.94 -21.29 18.60
C LEU A 688 1.46 -21.02 18.30
N ASN A 689 0.96 -19.82 18.64
CA ASN A 689 -0.40 -19.40 18.29
C ASN A 689 -0.44 -18.91 16.83
N MET A 690 -1.12 -19.69 15.99
CA MET A 690 -1.21 -19.52 14.53
C MET A 690 -1.77 -18.17 14.09
N ASP A 691 -2.51 -17.49 14.97
CA ASP A 691 -3.00 -16.13 14.78
C ASP A 691 -1.86 -15.13 14.54
N TYR A 692 -0.73 -15.29 15.23
CA TYR A 692 0.44 -14.42 15.07
C TYR A 692 1.14 -14.61 13.72
N PHE A 693 1.09 -15.80 13.12
CA PHE A 693 1.73 -16.04 11.83
C PHE A 693 0.93 -15.51 10.66
N THR A 694 -0.39 -15.72 10.71
CA THR A 694 -1.32 -15.07 9.78
C THR A 694 -1.18 -13.55 9.91
N PHE A 695 -1.03 -13.04 11.14
CA PHE A 695 -0.74 -11.63 11.39
C PHE A 695 0.59 -11.17 10.77
N ILE A 696 1.68 -11.93 10.85
CA ILE A 696 2.95 -11.58 10.16
C ILE A 696 2.75 -11.47 8.65
N LYS A 697 2.02 -12.39 8.00
CA LYS A 697 1.71 -12.26 6.56
C LYS A 697 0.80 -11.06 6.25
N ILE A 698 -0.15 -10.76 7.14
CA ILE A 698 -0.97 -9.54 7.06
C ILE A 698 -0.11 -8.26 7.26
N LEU A 699 0.93 -8.29 8.08
CA LEU A 699 1.89 -7.20 8.19
C LEU A 699 2.76 -7.05 6.95
N LEU A 700 3.01 -8.14 6.22
CA LEU A 700 3.72 -8.15 4.94
C LEU A 700 2.79 -7.78 3.76
N PHE A 701 1.51 -7.52 4.00
CA PHE A 701 0.55 -7.11 2.98
C PHE A 701 0.87 -5.79 2.24
N PRO A 702 1.68 -4.82 2.74
CA PRO A 702 2.11 -3.66 1.94
C PRO A 702 3.42 -3.89 1.17
N THR A 703 4.03 -5.08 1.27
CA THR A 703 5.33 -5.37 0.63
C THR A 703 5.19 -5.62 -0.89
N TYR A 704 6.27 -6.02 -1.55
CA TYR A 704 6.32 -6.28 -2.99
C TYR A 704 5.40 -7.41 -3.46
N ARG A 705 5.11 -7.39 -4.76
CA ARG A 705 4.29 -8.39 -5.45
C ARG A 705 5.24 -9.20 -6.31
N SER A 706 5.17 -10.53 -6.23
CA SER A 706 6.01 -11.44 -6.99
C SER A 706 5.98 -11.15 -8.50
N THR A 707 7.03 -11.54 -9.22
CA THR A 707 7.03 -11.58 -10.69
C THR A 707 5.91 -12.46 -11.24
N ASP A 708 5.51 -13.50 -10.48
CA ASP A 708 4.44 -14.43 -10.84
C ASP A 708 3.03 -13.85 -10.60
N PHE A 709 2.91 -12.60 -10.09
CA PHE A 709 1.62 -11.94 -9.85
C PHE A 709 0.77 -11.87 -11.11
N GLU A 710 1.39 -11.44 -12.20
CA GLU A 710 0.73 -11.28 -13.49
C GLU A 710 0.33 -12.62 -14.10
N VAL A 711 1.14 -13.66 -13.88
CA VAL A 711 0.87 -15.03 -14.33
C VAL A 711 -0.46 -15.53 -13.75
N HIS A 712 -0.61 -15.48 -12.43
CA HIS A 712 -1.85 -15.93 -11.78
C HIS A 712 -3.04 -15.02 -12.14
N ARG A 713 -2.82 -13.73 -12.33
CA ARG A 713 -3.90 -12.82 -12.75
C ARG A 713 -4.39 -13.19 -14.15
N ASN A 714 -3.47 -13.47 -15.07
CA ASN A 714 -3.80 -13.92 -16.41
C ASN A 714 -4.50 -15.29 -16.40
N TRP A 715 -4.08 -16.23 -15.55
CA TRP A 715 -4.76 -17.53 -15.43
C TRP A 715 -6.19 -17.41 -14.88
N LEU A 716 -6.44 -16.50 -13.93
CA LEU A 716 -7.80 -16.17 -13.49
C LEU A 716 -8.64 -15.63 -14.66
N ALA A 717 -8.07 -14.76 -15.50
CA ALA A 717 -8.74 -14.21 -16.67
C ALA A 717 -9.04 -15.28 -17.74
N ILE A 718 -8.07 -16.12 -18.08
CA ILE A 718 -8.21 -17.23 -19.05
C ILE A 718 -9.32 -18.17 -18.60
N THR A 719 -9.25 -18.64 -17.35
CA THR A 719 -10.20 -19.65 -16.86
C THR A 719 -11.60 -19.10 -16.71
N HIS A 720 -11.76 -17.82 -16.35
CA HIS A 720 -13.08 -17.19 -16.21
C HIS A 720 -13.74 -16.83 -17.55
N SER A 721 -12.96 -16.24 -18.45
CA SER A 721 -13.50 -15.54 -19.63
C SER A 721 -13.51 -16.39 -20.89
N LEU A 722 -12.76 -17.50 -20.93
CA LEU A 722 -12.69 -18.39 -22.08
C LEU A 722 -13.35 -19.75 -21.79
N PRO A 723 -13.96 -20.39 -22.82
CA PRO A 723 -14.43 -21.76 -22.68
C PRO A 723 -13.24 -22.71 -22.42
N ILE A 724 -13.52 -23.84 -21.76
CA ILE A 724 -12.50 -24.83 -21.36
C ILE A 724 -11.64 -25.28 -22.55
N SER A 725 -12.24 -25.37 -23.74
CA SER A 725 -11.55 -25.74 -24.98
C SER A 725 -10.46 -24.75 -25.42
N LYS A 726 -10.40 -23.54 -24.85
CA LYS A 726 -9.39 -22.53 -25.18
C LYS A 726 -8.34 -22.31 -24.10
N TRP A 727 -8.49 -22.92 -22.92
CA TRP A 727 -7.61 -22.66 -21.76
C TRP A 727 -6.12 -22.88 -22.04
N TYR A 728 -5.76 -23.92 -22.79
CA TYR A 728 -4.38 -24.27 -23.13
C TYR A 728 -3.93 -23.81 -24.53
N TYR A 729 -4.83 -23.20 -25.31
CA TYR A 729 -4.55 -22.68 -26.64
C TYR A 729 -4.28 -21.18 -26.63
N GLU A 730 -4.81 -20.44 -25.66
CA GLU A 730 -4.60 -18.99 -25.58
C GLU A 730 -3.13 -18.62 -25.42
N ASP A 731 -2.64 -17.71 -26.28
CA ASP A 731 -1.24 -17.30 -26.37
C ASP A 731 -1.03 -15.79 -26.51
N LYS A 732 -2.10 -14.97 -26.42
CA LYS A 732 -2.01 -13.50 -26.46
C LYS A 732 -1.09 -12.91 -25.39
N SER A 733 -0.97 -13.58 -24.26
CA SER A 733 -0.05 -13.24 -23.18
C SER A 733 1.14 -14.19 -23.21
N GLU A 734 2.32 -13.67 -22.89
CA GLU A 734 3.51 -14.49 -22.64
C GLU A 734 3.32 -15.47 -21.46
N TRP A 735 2.35 -15.19 -20.58
CA TRP A 735 2.03 -15.98 -19.38
C TRP A 735 0.94 -17.02 -19.63
N THR A 736 1.26 -18.03 -20.45
CA THR A 736 0.32 -19.10 -20.79
C THR A 736 0.06 -20.06 -19.63
N LEU A 737 -1.02 -20.83 -19.73
CA LEU A 737 -1.39 -21.82 -18.72
C LEU A 737 -0.47 -23.04 -18.81
N ASP A 738 0.52 -23.11 -17.92
CA ASP A 738 1.61 -24.10 -17.98
C ASP A 738 1.48 -25.20 -16.90
N TYR A 739 0.38 -25.24 -16.14
CA TYR A 739 0.16 -26.21 -15.05
C TYR A 739 -0.89 -27.25 -15.45
N PRO A 740 -0.88 -28.45 -14.84
CA PRO A 740 -1.84 -29.49 -15.20
C PRO A 740 -3.27 -29.14 -14.78
N PRO A 741 -4.28 -29.86 -15.31
CA PRO A 741 -5.67 -29.40 -15.29
C PRO A 741 -6.26 -29.10 -13.91
N PHE A 742 -5.92 -29.84 -12.84
CA PHE A 742 -6.45 -29.50 -11.50
C PHE A 742 -6.05 -28.10 -11.04
N PHE A 743 -4.89 -27.59 -11.45
CA PHE A 743 -4.54 -26.21 -11.13
C PHE A 743 -5.38 -25.20 -11.93
N ALA A 744 -5.68 -25.51 -13.19
CA ALA A 744 -6.59 -24.71 -14.01
C ALA A 744 -8.00 -24.64 -13.39
N TRP A 745 -8.51 -25.79 -12.92
CA TRP A 745 -9.77 -25.86 -12.18
C TRP A 745 -9.73 -25.08 -10.88
N PHE A 746 -8.60 -25.09 -10.17
CA PHE A 746 -8.43 -24.27 -8.96
C PHE A 746 -8.45 -22.77 -9.26
N GLU A 747 -7.75 -22.31 -10.30
CA GLU A 747 -7.84 -20.92 -10.76
C GLU A 747 -9.27 -20.56 -11.22
N TRP A 748 -9.97 -21.48 -11.89
CA TRP A 748 -11.36 -21.30 -12.26
C TRP A 748 -12.29 -21.11 -11.04
N ILE A 749 -12.10 -21.87 -9.97
CA ILE A 749 -12.85 -21.70 -8.71
C ILE A 749 -12.58 -20.32 -8.10
N LEU A 750 -11.31 -19.92 -8.02
CA LEU A 750 -10.94 -18.61 -7.49
C LEU A 750 -11.52 -17.48 -8.35
N SER A 751 -11.53 -17.65 -9.68
CA SER A 751 -12.03 -16.64 -10.60
C SER A 751 -13.53 -16.40 -10.48
N GLN A 752 -14.32 -17.31 -9.89
CA GLN A 752 -15.74 -17.07 -9.59
C GLN A 752 -15.94 -15.96 -8.55
N PHE A 753 -14.98 -15.77 -7.63
CA PHE A 753 -15.06 -14.76 -6.58
C PHE A 753 -14.36 -13.44 -6.97
N ALA A 754 -13.49 -13.47 -7.97
CA ALA A 754 -12.77 -12.30 -8.47
C ALA A 754 -13.67 -11.11 -8.88
N PRO A 755 -14.86 -11.29 -9.51
CA PRO A 755 -15.76 -10.19 -9.88
C PRO A 755 -16.27 -9.38 -8.68
N LEU A 756 -16.26 -9.96 -7.48
CA LEU A 756 -16.65 -9.27 -6.24
C LEU A 756 -15.60 -8.25 -5.79
N ALA A 757 -14.34 -8.47 -6.17
CA ALA A 757 -13.21 -7.60 -5.86
C ALA A 757 -12.94 -6.60 -7.00
N ASP A 758 -12.70 -7.11 -8.21
CA ASP A 758 -12.43 -6.31 -9.40
C ASP A 758 -12.76 -7.09 -10.67
N LYS A 759 -13.65 -6.56 -11.51
CA LYS A 759 -14.05 -7.19 -12.76
C LYS A 759 -12.99 -7.03 -13.86
N GLU A 760 -12.17 -5.97 -13.79
CA GLU A 760 -11.19 -5.66 -14.83
C GLU A 760 -9.99 -6.61 -14.81
N MET A 761 -9.76 -7.31 -13.69
CA MET A 761 -8.71 -8.32 -13.58
C MET A 761 -8.97 -9.57 -14.45
N LEU A 762 -10.22 -9.81 -14.84
CA LEU A 762 -10.66 -11.00 -15.58
C LEU A 762 -10.65 -10.80 -17.10
N ARG A 763 -10.30 -9.60 -17.57
CA ARG A 763 -10.13 -9.33 -19.00
C ARG A 763 -8.79 -9.90 -19.47
N VAL A 764 -8.85 -10.84 -20.42
CA VAL A 764 -7.66 -11.52 -20.98
C VAL A 764 -6.73 -10.53 -21.69
N ASP A 765 -7.27 -9.54 -22.40
CA ASP A 765 -6.46 -8.55 -23.15
C ASP A 765 -5.78 -7.49 -22.25
N ASN A 766 -6.14 -7.42 -20.97
CA ASN A 766 -5.73 -6.35 -20.08
C ASN A 766 -4.34 -6.64 -19.48
N LEU A 767 -3.29 -6.81 -20.29
CA LEU A 767 -1.95 -7.25 -19.84
C LEU A 767 -1.31 -6.29 -18.82
N ASN A 768 -0.60 -6.84 -17.83
CA ASN A 768 0.02 -6.13 -16.70
C ASN A 768 -0.94 -5.24 -15.87
N TYR A 769 -2.23 -5.57 -15.85
CA TYR A 769 -3.23 -4.87 -15.07
C TYR A 769 -3.02 -5.05 -13.58
N THR A 770 -3.01 -3.93 -12.85
CA THR A 770 -2.93 -3.95 -11.40
C THR A 770 -3.88 -2.91 -10.80
N SER A 771 -4.66 -3.34 -9.81
CA SER A 771 -5.47 -2.47 -8.94
C SER A 771 -5.26 -2.91 -7.50
N ASP A 772 -5.47 -2.00 -6.54
CA ASP A 772 -5.41 -2.35 -5.10
C ASP A 772 -6.34 -3.51 -4.76
N ALA A 773 -7.53 -3.56 -5.37
CA ALA A 773 -8.48 -4.64 -5.19
C ALA A 773 -7.94 -5.99 -5.71
N THR A 774 -7.35 -6.03 -6.91
CA THR A 774 -6.72 -7.23 -7.48
C THR A 774 -5.59 -7.76 -6.60
N ILE A 775 -4.75 -6.85 -6.10
CA ILE A 775 -3.62 -7.21 -5.24
C ILE A 775 -4.12 -7.83 -3.94
N TYR A 776 -5.14 -7.22 -3.35
CA TYR A 776 -5.71 -7.67 -2.09
C TYR A 776 -6.42 -9.01 -2.26
N PHE A 777 -7.13 -9.19 -3.37
CA PHE A 777 -7.78 -10.44 -3.73
C PHE A 777 -6.77 -11.59 -3.84
N GLN A 778 -5.74 -11.45 -4.70
CA GLN A 778 -4.76 -12.52 -4.90
C GLN A 778 -3.95 -12.85 -3.63
N ARG A 779 -3.66 -11.86 -2.78
CA ARG A 779 -3.00 -12.11 -1.49
C ARG A 779 -3.91 -12.84 -0.52
N ALA A 780 -5.20 -12.47 -0.47
CA ALA A 780 -6.17 -13.15 0.35
C ALA A 780 -6.36 -14.62 -0.09
N THR A 781 -6.44 -14.89 -1.40
CA THR A 781 -6.58 -16.27 -1.91
C THR A 781 -5.34 -17.12 -1.63
N VAL A 782 -4.13 -16.55 -1.69
CA VAL A 782 -2.89 -17.24 -1.26
C VAL A 782 -2.94 -17.59 0.24
N ILE A 783 -3.29 -16.63 1.11
CA ILE A 783 -3.37 -16.88 2.56
C ILE A 783 -4.44 -17.93 2.89
N ILE A 784 -5.60 -17.88 2.22
CA ILE A 784 -6.68 -18.84 2.44
C ILE A 784 -6.28 -20.24 1.97
N SER A 785 -5.73 -20.38 0.76
CA SER A 785 -5.32 -21.68 0.22
C SER A 785 -4.18 -22.31 1.03
N GLU A 786 -3.32 -21.51 1.65
CA GLU A 786 -2.26 -21.98 2.53
C GLU A 786 -2.77 -22.61 3.83
N LEU A 787 -4.03 -22.41 4.23
CA LEU A 787 -4.61 -23.13 5.37
C LEU A 787 -4.53 -24.65 5.20
N VAL A 788 -4.49 -25.15 3.95
CA VAL A 788 -4.23 -26.57 3.65
C VAL A 788 -2.89 -27.03 4.19
N LEU A 789 -1.83 -26.21 4.10
CA LEU A 789 -0.53 -26.50 4.69
C LEU A 789 -0.61 -26.62 6.21
N PHE A 790 -1.37 -25.72 6.85
CA PHE A 790 -1.59 -25.77 8.28
C PHE A 790 -2.30 -27.06 8.72
N TYR A 791 -3.39 -27.44 8.06
CA TYR A 791 -4.11 -28.67 8.37
C TYR A 791 -3.26 -29.92 8.11
N ALA A 792 -2.47 -29.93 7.03
CA ALA A 792 -1.57 -31.02 6.71
C ALA A 792 -0.49 -31.21 7.78
N LEU A 793 0.12 -30.12 8.23
CA LEU A 793 1.07 -30.16 9.34
C LEU A 793 0.39 -30.66 10.61
N LYS A 794 -0.76 -30.11 10.99
CA LYS A 794 -1.50 -30.57 12.18
C LYS A 794 -1.76 -32.08 12.13
N LYS A 795 -2.21 -32.60 10.98
CA LYS A 795 -2.43 -34.03 10.79
C LYS A 795 -1.13 -34.82 10.94
N TYR A 796 -0.07 -34.42 10.24
CA TYR A 796 1.25 -35.03 10.34
C TYR A 796 1.78 -35.09 11.78
N LEU A 797 1.51 -34.04 12.57
CA LEU A 797 1.90 -33.97 13.97
C LEU A 797 1.08 -34.92 14.85
N THR A 798 -0.23 -35.01 14.63
CA THR A 798 -1.12 -35.88 15.42
C THR A 798 -0.85 -37.37 15.21
N THR A 799 -0.36 -37.77 14.05
CA THR A 799 0.05 -39.14 13.75
C THR A 799 1.28 -39.58 14.56
N ASN A 800 2.08 -38.65 15.10
CA ASN A 800 3.36 -38.98 15.71
C ASN A 800 3.20 -39.36 17.20
N ASN A 801 3.36 -40.64 17.55
CA ASN A 801 3.40 -41.17 18.93
C ASN A 801 4.66 -40.76 19.73
N MET A 802 5.36 -39.70 19.30
CA MET A 802 6.55 -39.22 19.98
C MET A 802 6.18 -38.59 21.32
N LYS A 803 6.79 -39.07 22.41
CA LYS A 803 6.69 -38.52 23.78
C LYS A 803 7.03 -37.01 23.89
N ASN A 804 7.52 -36.37 22.83
CA ASN A 804 8.02 -34.99 22.83
C ASN A 804 7.26 -34.06 21.86
N LYS A 805 6.01 -33.75 22.19
CA LYS A 805 5.12 -32.81 21.46
C LYS A 805 5.78 -31.46 21.12
N ASN A 806 6.72 -31.01 21.94
CA ASN A 806 7.46 -29.77 21.73
C ASN A 806 8.36 -29.80 20.49
N LEU A 807 9.02 -30.92 20.19
CA LEU A 807 9.90 -31.05 19.01
C LEU A 807 9.12 -30.94 17.70
N LEU A 808 7.99 -31.63 17.69
CA LEU A 808 7.03 -31.68 16.61
C LEU A 808 6.47 -30.30 16.28
N ASN A 809 6.09 -29.55 17.31
CA ASN A 809 5.68 -28.16 17.20
C ASN A 809 6.79 -27.25 16.64
N ILE A 810 8.06 -27.49 17.00
CA ILE A 810 9.21 -26.74 16.46
C ILE A 810 9.35 -26.99 14.95
N LEU A 811 9.25 -28.24 14.53
CA LEU A 811 9.39 -28.61 13.11
C LEU A 811 8.25 -28.05 12.26
N ALA A 812 7.00 -28.12 12.74
CA ALA A 812 5.88 -27.52 12.03
C ALA A 812 5.99 -25.99 11.94
N ALA A 813 6.38 -25.33 13.03
CA ALA A 813 6.62 -23.89 13.00
C ALA A 813 7.75 -23.52 12.03
N SER A 814 8.81 -24.33 11.96
CA SER A 814 9.90 -24.12 11.00
C SER A 814 9.45 -24.25 9.55
N ILE A 815 8.62 -25.22 9.22
CA ILE A 815 8.07 -25.38 7.86
C ILE A 815 7.17 -24.19 7.52
N PHE A 816 6.26 -23.81 8.42
CA PHE A 816 5.30 -22.74 8.16
C PHE A 816 5.96 -21.36 8.06
N LEU A 817 6.98 -21.09 8.88
CA LEU A 817 7.77 -19.85 8.85
C LEU A 817 8.91 -19.86 7.82
N ASN A 818 9.04 -20.93 7.04
CA ASN A 818 10.13 -21.04 6.07
C ASN A 818 10.12 -19.79 5.17
N PRO A 819 11.21 -19.02 5.07
CA PRO A 819 11.24 -17.80 4.27
C PRO A 819 10.79 -18.04 2.82
N GLY A 820 11.10 -19.20 2.24
CA GLY A 820 10.60 -19.61 0.93
C GLY A 820 9.07 -19.71 0.89
N ILE A 821 8.43 -20.33 1.88
CA ILE A 821 6.95 -20.43 1.98
C ILE A 821 6.31 -19.10 2.41
N LEU A 822 7.01 -18.22 3.13
CA LEU A 822 6.50 -16.88 3.39
C LEU A 822 6.43 -16.04 2.10
N ILE A 823 7.30 -16.32 1.13
CA ILE A 823 7.37 -15.64 -0.16
C ILE A 823 6.48 -16.31 -1.23
N TYR A 824 6.31 -17.64 -1.17
CA TYR A 824 5.58 -18.45 -2.16
C TYR A 824 4.36 -19.17 -1.55
N ASN A 825 3.38 -19.56 -2.36
CA ASN A 825 2.18 -20.25 -1.87
C ASN A 825 2.52 -21.65 -1.29
N GLY A 826 2.22 -21.88 -0.01
CA GLY A 826 2.41 -23.15 0.70
C GLY A 826 1.36 -24.24 0.40
N PHE A 827 0.27 -23.92 -0.31
CA PHE A 827 -0.85 -24.83 -0.61
C PHE A 827 -0.43 -26.21 -1.14
N LEU A 828 0.42 -26.25 -2.17
CA LEU A 828 0.87 -27.50 -2.79
C LEU A 828 1.74 -28.34 -1.85
N TYR A 829 2.56 -27.68 -1.02
CA TYR A 829 3.32 -28.36 0.02
C TYR A 829 2.40 -28.92 1.13
N GLY A 830 1.22 -28.33 1.33
CA GLY A 830 0.18 -28.90 2.18
C GLY A 830 -0.34 -30.24 1.66
N ILE A 831 -0.73 -30.32 0.39
CA ILE A 831 -1.15 -31.59 -0.23
C ILE A 831 -0.02 -32.63 -0.18
N PHE A 832 1.21 -32.20 -0.44
CA PHE A 832 2.40 -33.05 -0.30
C PHE A 832 2.59 -33.61 1.11
N LEU A 833 2.44 -32.77 2.15
CA LEU A 833 2.55 -33.21 3.53
C LEU A 833 1.38 -34.10 3.97
N PHE A 834 0.17 -33.91 3.42
CA PHE A 834 -0.94 -34.84 3.63
C PHE A 834 -0.60 -36.24 3.13
N SER A 835 -0.04 -36.34 1.92
CA SER A 835 0.44 -37.61 1.36
C SER A 835 1.44 -38.30 2.30
N LEU A 836 2.42 -37.55 2.81
CA LEU A 836 3.40 -38.09 3.76
C LEU A 836 2.81 -38.45 5.12
N ALA A 837 1.77 -37.74 5.58
CA ALA A 837 1.04 -38.09 6.81
C ALA A 837 0.31 -39.42 6.65
N TYR A 838 -0.36 -39.66 5.52
CA TYR A 838 -1.02 -40.94 5.24
C TYR A 838 -0.04 -42.11 5.12
N ALA A 839 1.12 -41.90 4.48
CA ALA A 839 2.19 -42.91 4.45
C ALA A 839 2.65 -43.27 5.87
N LYS A 840 2.75 -42.27 6.75
CA LYS A 840 3.14 -42.47 8.15
C LYS A 840 2.06 -43.20 8.97
N GLU A 841 0.78 -42.99 8.65
CA GLU A 841 -0.36 -43.72 9.25
C GLU A 841 -0.44 -45.18 8.77
N GLY A 842 0.38 -45.60 7.79
CA GLY A 842 0.26 -46.89 7.12
C GLY A 842 -0.93 -46.97 6.15
N ASN A 843 -1.55 -45.82 5.81
CA ASN A 843 -2.60 -45.74 4.80
C ASN A 843 -2.00 -45.42 3.43
N ASP A 844 -1.38 -46.44 2.84
CA ASP A 844 -0.67 -46.33 1.56
C ASP A 844 -1.56 -45.92 0.39
N LEU A 845 -2.84 -46.35 0.40
CA LEU A 845 -3.77 -46.03 -0.66
C LEU A 845 -4.05 -44.52 -0.71
N MET A 846 -4.35 -43.91 0.44
CA MET A 846 -4.56 -42.46 0.51
C MET A 846 -3.27 -41.67 0.27
N CYS A 847 -2.11 -42.21 0.65
CA CYS A 847 -0.81 -41.67 0.25
C CYS A 847 -0.70 -41.58 -1.29
N GLY A 848 -0.96 -42.69 -2.00
CA GLY A 848 -0.95 -42.72 -3.46
C GLY A 848 -1.96 -41.76 -4.10
N ILE A 849 -3.19 -41.70 -3.60
CA ILE A 849 -4.23 -40.80 -4.11
C ILE A 849 -3.84 -39.33 -3.92
N MET A 850 -3.38 -38.93 -2.73
CA MET A 850 -2.97 -37.55 -2.46
C MET A 850 -1.76 -37.14 -3.31
N PHE A 851 -0.80 -38.06 -3.54
CA PHE A 851 0.32 -37.80 -4.44
C PHE A 851 -0.11 -37.69 -5.91
N ALA A 852 -1.07 -38.51 -6.37
CA ALA A 852 -1.64 -38.39 -7.71
C ALA A 852 -2.36 -37.04 -7.90
N VAL A 853 -3.12 -36.58 -6.89
CA VAL A 853 -3.74 -35.25 -6.88
C VAL A 853 -2.67 -34.17 -6.99
N LEU A 854 -1.60 -34.25 -6.20
CA LEU A 854 -0.48 -33.31 -6.23
C LEU A 854 0.18 -33.21 -7.61
N LEU A 855 0.43 -34.34 -8.28
CA LEU A 855 0.99 -34.37 -9.64
C LEU A 855 0.09 -33.66 -10.65
N ASN A 856 -1.23 -33.77 -10.49
CA ASN A 856 -2.23 -33.11 -11.33
C ASN A 856 -2.39 -31.61 -11.01
N PHE A 857 -1.92 -31.15 -9.84
CA PHE A 857 -1.80 -29.71 -9.55
C PHE A 857 -0.47 -29.13 -10.04
N LYS A 858 0.63 -29.88 -9.98
CA LYS A 858 1.93 -29.41 -10.47
C LYS A 858 2.86 -30.59 -10.80
N HIS A 859 3.25 -30.67 -12.07
CA HIS A 859 4.07 -31.76 -12.59
C HIS A 859 5.50 -31.79 -12.01
N ILE A 860 6.00 -30.71 -11.38
CA ILE A 860 7.34 -30.67 -10.78
C ILE A 860 7.56 -31.74 -9.68
N PHE A 861 6.48 -32.24 -9.06
CA PHE A 861 6.56 -33.31 -8.07
C PHE A 861 6.86 -34.69 -8.70
N LEU A 862 6.88 -34.80 -10.04
CA LEU A 862 7.26 -36.02 -10.76
C LEU A 862 8.68 -36.48 -10.40
N TYR A 863 9.57 -35.56 -10.01
CA TYR A 863 10.92 -35.88 -9.52
C TYR A 863 10.92 -36.78 -8.27
N LEU A 864 9.83 -36.75 -7.50
CA LEU A 864 9.65 -37.55 -6.31
C LEU A 864 8.94 -38.89 -6.59
N ALA A 865 8.30 -39.02 -7.76
CA ALA A 865 7.45 -40.15 -8.11
C ALA A 865 8.16 -41.52 -8.07
N PRO A 866 9.45 -41.67 -8.45
CA PRO A 866 10.13 -42.96 -8.34
C PRO A 866 10.18 -43.51 -6.92
N ALA A 867 10.35 -42.65 -5.90
CA ALA A 867 10.33 -43.09 -4.50
C ALA A 867 8.92 -43.53 -4.06
N TYR A 868 7.89 -42.77 -4.44
CA TYR A 868 6.49 -43.13 -4.19
C TYR A 868 6.12 -44.45 -4.85
N PHE A 869 6.48 -44.63 -6.11
CA PHE A 869 6.20 -45.85 -6.87
C PHE A 869 6.84 -47.07 -6.21
N ILE A 870 8.14 -47.03 -5.95
CA ILE A 870 8.87 -48.15 -5.32
C ILE A 870 8.35 -48.44 -3.91
N TYR A 871 8.07 -47.40 -3.11
CA TYR A 871 7.52 -47.57 -1.77
C TYR A 871 6.12 -48.20 -1.81
N LEU A 872 5.18 -47.65 -2.57
CA LEU A 872 3.82 -48.18 -2.65
C LEU A 872 3.79 -49.57 -3.28
N LEU A 873 4.58 -49.80 -4.34
CA LEU A 873 4.69 -51.12 -4.95
C LEU A 873 5.19 -52.13 -3.91
N ARG A 874 6.27 -51.83 -3.18
CA ARG A 874 6.88 -52.78 -2.24
C ARG A 874 6.15 -52.90 -0.91
N HIS A 875 5.66 -51.81 -0.34
CA HIS A 875 5.02 -51.76 0.97
C HIS A 875 3.55 -52.20 0.91
N TYR A 876 2.78 -51.69 -0.07
CA TYR A 876 1.35 -51.95 -0.18
C TYR A 876 1.05 -53.24 -0.96
N CYS A 877 1.75 -53.50 -2.09
CA CYS A 877 1.42 -54.65 -2.93
C CYS A 877 2.04 -55.97 -2.45
N PHE A 878 3.08 -55.94 -1.60
CA PHE A 878 3.68 -57.14 -0.99
C PHE A 878 3.34 -57.28 0.50
N ARG A 879 2.10 -56.95 0.88
CA ARG A 879 1.66 -56.94 2.29
C ARG A 879 1.42 -58.34 2.87
N GLU A 880 1.01 -59.30 2.04
CA GLU A 880 0.67 -60.66 2.46
C GLU A 880 1.95 -61.49 2.65
N THR A 881 2.07 -62.21 3.76
CA THR A 881 3.21 -63.11 4.04
C THR A 881 2.82 -64.55 3.67
N SER A 882 3.65 -65.23 2.90
CA SER A 882 3.54 -66.66 2.61
C SER A 882 3.79 -67.49 3.87
N GLU A 883 3.34 -68.76 3.92
CA GLU A 883 3.60 -69.71 5.01
C GLU A 883 5.10 -69.88 5.30
N GLN A 884 5.97 -69.63 4.32
CA GLN A 884 7.43 -69.67 4.43
C GLN A 884 8.07 -68.32 4.86
N GLY A 885 7.28 -67.34 5.31
CA GLY A 885 7.79 -66.03 5.76
C GLY A 885 8.17 -65.04 4.65
N THR A 886 7.98 -65.40 3.37
CA THR A 886 8.27 -64.52 2.22
C THR A 886 7.07 -63.65 1.87
N LYS A 887 7.29 -62.34 1.67
CA LYS A 887 6.23 -61.40 1.26
C LYS A 887 5.74 -61.70 -0.17
N LYS A 888 4.47 -62.07 -0.34
CA LYS A 888 3.81 -62.41 -1.62
C LYS A 888 3.21 -61.17 -2.29
N PHE A 889 3.32 -61.10 -3.61
CA PHE A 889 2.69 -60.03 -4.41
C PHE A 889 1.17 -60.23 -4.51
N SER A 890 0.41 -59.19 -4.17
CA SER A 890 -1.05 -59.18 -4.22
C SER A 890 -1.54 -58.37 -5.42
N ILE A 891 -2.01 -59.08 -6.45
CA ILE A 891 -2.56 -58.49 -7.69
C ILE A 891 -3.75 -57.57 -7.37
N LYS A 892 -4.57 -57.94 -6.38
CA LYS A 892 -5.70 -57.13 -5.92
C LYS A 892 -5.24 -55.74 -5.47
N HIS A 893 -4.26 -55.66 -4.56
CA HIS A 893 -3.75 -54.37 -4.08
C HIS A 893 -3.12 -53.54 -5.20
N PHE A 894 -2.38 -54.18 -6.12
CA PHE A 894 -1.82 -53.50 -7.28
C PHE A 894 -2.91 -52.90 -8.18
N LEU A 895 -3.97 -53.66 -8.49
CA LEU A 895 -5.10 -53.18 -9.27
C LEU A 895 -5.86 -52.05 -8.55
N PHE A 896 -6.13 -52.17 -7.25
CA PHE A 896 -6.79 -51.11 -6.48
C PHE A 896 -6.00 -49.81 -6.47
N LEU A 897 -4.67 -49.89 -6.26
CA LEU A 897 -3.80 -48.73 -6.33
C LEU A 897 -3.78 -48.13 -7.74
N GLY A 898 -3.62 -48.97 -8.76
CA GLY A 898 -3.61 -48.55 -10.17
C GLY A 898 -4.90 -47.85 -10.58
N VAL A 899 -6.06 -48.45 -10.30
CA VAL A 899 -7.39 -47.88 -10.57
C VAL A 899 -7.57 -46.55 -9.85
N SER A 900 -7.17 -46.46 -8.57
CA SER A 900 -7.29 -45.22 -7.79
C SER A 900 -6.48 -44.08 -8.41
N VAL A 901 -5.25 -44.35 -8.87
CA VAL A 901 -4.42 -43.34 -9.57
C VAL A 901 -5.04 -42.98 -10.92
N ILE A 902 -5.47 -43.96 -11.71
CA ILE A 902 -6.09 -43.74 -13.03
C ILE A 902 -7.33 -42.86 -12.92
N ILE A 903 -8.21 -43.10 -11.93
CA ILE A 903 -9.40 -42.28 -11.70
C ILE A 903 -9.03 -40.81 -11.49
N ILE A 904 -8.00 -40.52 -10.69
CA ILE A 904 -7.55 -39.13 -10.46
C ILE A 904 -7.04 -38.48 -11.74
N PHE A 905 -6.26 -39.20 -12.55
CA PHE A 905 -5.80 -38.69 -13.84
C PHE A 905 -6.93 -38.51 -14.85
N LEU A 906 -7.94 -39.40 -14.86
CA LEU A 906 -9.13 -39.25 -15.69
C LEU A 906 -9.99 -38.06 -15.25
N LEU A 907 -10.13 -37.80 -13.94
CA LEU A 907 -10.84 -36.61 -13.45
C LEU A 907 -10.14 -35.31 -13.85
N SER A 908 -8.80 -35.33 -13.93
CA SER A 908 -7.99 -34.17 -14.31
C SER A 908 -7.94 -33.97 -15.83
N PHE A 909 -7.43 -34.96 -16.56
CA PHE A 909 -7.16 -34.89 -17.99
C PHE A 909 -8.35 -35.34 -18.86
N GLY A 910 -9.29 -36.13 -18.33
CA GLY A 910 -10.40 -36.70 -19.09
C GLY A 910 -11.18 -35.71 -19.94
N PRO A 911 -11.63 -34.55 -19.40
CA PRO A 911 -12.31 -33.53 -20.20
C PRO A 911 -11.48 -33.08 -21.42
N PHE A 912 -10.17 -32.92 -21.23
CA PHE A 912 -9.26 -32.45 -22.27
C PHE A 912 -8.86 -33.55 -23.27
N ILE A 913 -8.83 -34.81 -22.84
CA ILE A 913 -8.65 -35.98 -23.71
C ILE A 913 -9.84 -36.11 -24.66
N ILE A 914 -11.07 -35.99 -24.15
CA ILE A 914 -12.29 -36.02 -24.96
C ILE A 914 -12.30 -34.89 -26.00
N MET A 915 -11.75 -33.72 -25.65
CA MET A 915 -11.59 -32.58 -26.56
C MET A 915 -10.37 -32.66 -27.49
N GLY A 916 -9.58 -33.74 -27.47
CA GLY A 916 -8.40 -33.91 -28.32
C GLY A 916 -7.20 -33.01 -27.97
N GLN A 917 -7.13 -32.44 -26.76
CA GLN A 917 -6.14 -31.42 -26.37
C GLN A 917 -4.91 -31.98 -25.66
N LEU A 918 -4.81 -33.30 -25.48
CA LEU A 918 -3.74 -33.92 -24.71
C LEU A 918 -2.33 -33.54 -25.22
N GLY A 919 -2.14 -33.55 -26.54
CA GLY A 919 -0.86 -33.15 -27.15
C GLY A 919 -0.48 -31.70 -26.86
N GLN A 920 -1.45 -30.79 -26.88
CA GLN A 920 -1.25 -29.38 -26.56
C GLN A 920 -0.94 -29.17 -25.07
N ILE A 921 -1.62 -29.88 -24.18
CA ILE A 921 -1.31 -29.80 -22.74
C ILE A 921 0.09 -30.32 -22.46
N LEU A 922 0.49 -31.46 -23.04
CA LEU A 922 1.82 -32.03 -22.85
C LEU A 922 2.93 -31.10 -23.35
N SER A 923 2.73 -30.40 -24.48
CA SER A 923 3.70 -29.43 -25.00
C SER A 923 3.85 -28.20 -24.10
N ARG A 924 2.76 -27.76 -23.42
CA ARG A 924 2.79 -26.69 -22.41
C ARG A 924 3.44 -27.13 -21.10
N LEU A 925 3.15 -28.34 -20.62
CA LEU A 925 3.72 -28.87 -19.37
C LEU A 925 5.22 -29.15 -19.49
N PHE A 926 5.69 -29.59 -20.65
CA PHE A 926 7.09 -29.96 -20.89
C PHE A 926 7.70 -29.17 -22.06
N PRO A 927 8.01 -27.87 -21.87
CA PRO A 927 8.61 -27.05 -22.91
C PRO A 927 10.10 -27.37 -23.09
N PHE A 928 10.45 -28.19 -24.09
CA PHE A 928 11.82 -28.68 -24.32
C PHE A 928 12.84 -27.63 -24.82
N LYS A 929 12.42 -26.39 -25.12
CA LYS A 929 13.29 -25.33 -25.69
C LYS A 929 14.08 -24.51 -24.65
N ARG A 930 14.31 -25.04 -23.44
CA ARG A 930 14.98 -24.31 -22.35
C ARG A 930 16.39 -24.88 -22.12
N GLY A 931 17.42 -24.03 -22.21
CA GLY A 931 18.82 -24.43 -22.03
C GLY A 931 19.20 -24.82 -20.59
N LEU A 932 20.44 -25.33 -20.43
CA LEU A 932 20.96 -25.97 -19.22
C LEU A 932 20.98 -25.06 -17.97
N CYS A 933 21.43 -23.79 -18.10
CA CYS A 933 21.47 -22.85 -16.99
C CYS A 933 20.46 -21.72 -17.18
N HIS A 934 19.67 -21.45 -16.14
CA HIS A 934 18.79 -20.28 -16.08
C HIS A 934 19.59 -19.00 -15.79
N ALA A 935 19.02 -17.83 -16.09
CA ALA A 935 19.62 -16.50 -15.93
C ALA A 935 20.22 -16.20 -14.53
N TYR A 936 19.71 -16.84 -13.47
CA TYR A 936 20.10 -16.62 -12.08
C TYR A 936 21.02 -17.72 -11.50
N TRP A 937 21.35 -18.73 -12.30
CA TRP A 937 22.11 -19.94 -11.94
C TRP A 937 21.54 -20.61 -10.69
N ALA A 938 20.72 -21.65 -10.86
CA ALA A 938 20.32 -22.49 -9.74
C ALA A 938 21.55 -23.07 -9.02
N PRO A 939 21.59 -23.16 -7.69
CA PRO A 939 22.75 -23.63 -6.94
C PRO A 939 22.89 -25.15 -7.02
N ASN A 940 23.10 -25.68 -8.23
CA ASN A 940 23.19 -27.10 -8.55
C ASN A 940 24.60 -27.47 -9.04
N PHE A 941 24.79 -28.71 -9.51
CA PHE A 941 26.08 -29.18 -10.00
C PHE A 941 26.56 -28.37 -11.21
N TRP A 942 25.63 -28.02 -12.11
CA TRP A 942 25.94 -27.27 -13.34
C TRP A 942 26.44 -25.86 -13.06
N ALA A 943 26.01 -25.20 -11.99
CA ALA A 943 26.58 -23.92 -11.57
C ALA A 943 28.07 -24.03 -11.19
N LEU A 944 28.47 -25.12 -10.54
CA LEU A 944 29.89 -25.38 -10.24
C LEU A 944 30.68 -25.69 -11.53
N TYR A 945 30.09 -26.49 -12.42
CA TYR A 945 30.68 -26.84 -13.71
C TYR A 945 30.90 -25.60 -14.60
N SER A 946 29.89 -24.75 -14.74
CA SER A 946 29.99 -23.48 -15.47
C SER A 946 30.97 -22.50 -14.83
N ALA A 947 31.04 -22.43 -13.50
CA ALA A 947 32.03 -21.59 -12.83
C ALA A 947 33.47 -22.08 -13.09
N MET A 948 33.68 -23.39 -13.07
CA MET A 948 34.97 -24.00 -13.38
C MET A 948 35.42 -23.67 -14.81
N ASP A 949 34.54 -23.80 -15.81
CA ASP A 949 34.84 -23.42 -17.20
C ASP A 949 35.31 -21.96 -17.30
N ARG A 950 34.67 -21.04 -16.56
CA ARG A 950 35.04 -19.61 -16.55
C ARG A 950 36.38 -19.34 -15.89
N VAL A 951 36.70 -20.05 -14.81
CA VAL A 951 38.02 -19.97 -14.18
C VAL A 951 39.09 -20.51 -15.14
N LEU A 952 38.83 -21.63 -15.80
CA LEU A 952 39.73 -22.24 -16.78
C LEU A 952 39.96 -21.34 -17.99
N ILE A 953 38.96 -20.60 -18.48
CA ILE A 953 39.15 -19.60 -19.56
C ILE A 953 40.21 -18.55 -19.19
N VAL A 954 40.22 -18.09 -17.93
CA VAL A 954 41.21 -17.10 -17.47
C VAL A 954 42.62 -17.67 -17.50
N PHE A 955 42.78 -18.94 -17.10
CA PHE A 955 44.06 -19.64 -17.19
C PHE A 955 44.46 -19.94 -18.62
N ALA A 956 43.54 -20.42 -19.46
CA ALA A 956 43.77 -20.71 -20.87
C ALA A 956 44.25 -19.47 -21.65
N LYS A 957 43.67 -18.29 -21.41
CA LYS A 957 44.16 -17.02 -21.99
C LYS A 957 45.57 -16.66 -21.52
N ARG A 958 45.94 -17.05 -20.29
CA ARG A 958 47.28 -16.80 -19.73
C ARG A 958 48.33 -17.79 -20.24
N PHE A 959 47.93 -19.01 -20.59
CA PHE A 959 48.81 -20.10 -21.02
C PHE A 959 48.70 -20.46 -22.52
N GLY A 960 47.89 -19.74 -23.30
CA GLY A 960 47.77 -19.90 -24.74
C GLY A 960 47.01 -21.15 -25.22
N TRP A 961 46.08 -21.68 -24.42
CA TRP A 961 45.29 -22.86 -24.82
C TRP A 961 44.20 -22.50 -25.84
N THR A 962 43.82 -23.47 -26.69
CA THR A 962 42.76 -23.32 -27.68
C THR A 962 41.40 -23.13 -27.00
N LEU A 963 40.64 -22.13 -27.44
CA LEU A 963 39.35 -21.74 -26.86
C LEU A 963 38.29 -21.73 -27.95
N ASN A 964 37.10 -22.26 -27.64
CA ASN A 964 35.95 -22.12 -28.54
C ASN A 964 35.37 -20.69 -28.43
N GLU A 965 35.60 -19.86 -29.45
CA GLU A 965 35.19 -18.44 -29.45
C GLU A 965 33.66 -18.24 -29.31
N SER A 966 32.87 -19.19 -29.82
CA SER A 966 31.39 -19.16 -29.74
C SER A 966 30.86 -19.24 -28.29
N ALA A 967 31.64 -19.80 -27.36
CA ALA A 967 31.27 -20.02 -25.96
C ALA A 967 31.60 -18.82 -25.02
N ILE A 968 32.45 -17.90 -25.47
CA ILE A 968 32.94 -16.79 -24.64
C ILE A 968 31.80 -15.84 -24.26
N GLY A 969 30.80 -15.65 -25.14
CA GLY A 969 29.67 -14.73 -24.96
C GLY A 969 28.31 -15.35 -24.63
N SER A 970 28.18 -16.67 -24.50
CA SER A 970 26.88 -17.37 -24.31
C SER A 970 26.31 -17.21 -22.90
N ILE A 971 27.11 -17.33 -21.83
CA ILE A 971 26.62 -17.39 -20.43
C ILE A 971 26.55 -16.00 -19.75
N THR A 972 27.24 -14.99 -20.27
CA THR A 972 27.37 -13.66 -19.62
C THR A 972 26.19 -12.71 -19.86
N ARG A 973 25.21 -13.12 -20.68
CA ARG A 973 24.06 -12.28 -21.06
C ARG A 973 22.92 -12.28 -20.04
N GLY A 974 22.93 -13.19 -19.06
CA GLY A 974 21.84 -13.31 -18.08
C GLY A 974 20.47 -13.60 -18.73
N LEU A 975 20.46 -14.19 -19.93
CA LEU A 975 19.27 -14.57 -20.68
C LEU A 975 19.16 -16.10 -20.68
N VAL A 976 17.94 -16.62 -20.69
CA VAL A 976 17.66 -18.05 -20.84
C VAL A 976 18.08 -18.46 -22.26
N GLY A 977 19.04 -19.37 -22.38
CA GLY A 977 19.55 -19.82 -23.68
C GLY A 977 20.50 -21.01 -23.54
N ASP A 978 20.92 -21.57 -24.67
CA ASP A 978 21.84 -22.70 -24.70
C ASP A 978 23.24 -22.29 -24.25
N VAL A 979 23.74 -23.05 -23.28
CA VAL A 979 25.04 -22.83 -22.65
C VAL A 979 26.09 -23.61 -23.41
N ASN A 980 26.99 -22.89 -24.08
CA ASN A 980 28.18 -23.50 -24.68
C ASN A 980 29.36 -23.31 -23.73
N PHE A 981 30.06 -24.41 -23.43
CA PHE A 981 31.30 -24.41 -22.63
C PHE A 981 32.52 -24.17 -23.52
N ALA A 982 33.51 -23.42 -23.02
CA ALA A 982 34.67 -23.02 -23.82
C ALA A 982 35.82 -24.02 -23.78
N LEU A 983 36.01 -24.70 -22.63
CA LEU A 983 37.04 -25.70 -22.39
C LEU A 983 36.45 -27.03 -21.91
N LEU A 984 35.40 -26.98 -21.09
CA LEU A 984 34.76 -28.19 -20.59
C LEU A 984 33.89 -28.86 -21.68
N PRO A 985 33.70 -30.19 -21.61
CA PRO A 985 32.78 -30.92 -22.49
C PRO A 985 31.37 -30.33 -22.52
N GLN A 986 30.73 -30.35 -23.70
CA GLN A 986 29.32 -29.95 -23.82
C GLN A 986 28.42 -30.94 -23.10
N VAL A 987 27.40 -30.41 -22.43
CA VAL A 987 26.41 -31.20 -21.70
C VAL A 987 25.10 -31.15 -22.49
N GLU A 988 24.53 -32.32 -22.78
CA GLU A 988 23.26 -32.47 -23.49
C GLU A 988 22.17 -32.98 -22.53
N ALA A 989 20.90 -32.78 -22.90
CA ALA A 989 19.76 -33.20 -22.09
C ALA A 989 19.81 -34.70 -21.74
N ASN A 990 20.24 -35.55 -22.68
CA ASN A 990 20.38 -36.98 -22.47
C ASN A 990 21.40 -37.33 -21.38
N HIS A 991 22.54 -36.63 -21.32
CA HIS A 991 23.56 -36.83 -20.28
C HIS A 991 22.98 -36.55 -18.89
N THR A 992 22.26 -35.43 -18.75
CA THR A 992 21.64 -35.02 -17.48
C THR A 992 20.53 -35.96 -17.03
N PHE A 993 19.75 -36.48 -17.98
CA PHE A 993 18.69 -37.45 -17.72
C PHE A 993 19.26 -38.78 -17.19
N ILE A 994 20.28 -39.32 -17.87
CA ILE A 994 20.94 -40.57 -17.46
C ILE A 994 21.57 -40.41 -16.06
N LEU A 995 22.30 -39.31 -15.83
CA LEU A 995 22.96 -39.05 -14.56
C LEU A 995 21.95 -38.95 -13.40
N THR A 996 20.83 -38.24 -13.63
CA THR A 996 19.74 -38.14 -12.67
C THR A 996 19.17 -39.52 -12.34
N LEU A 997 18.90 -40.34 -13.35
CA LEU A 997 18.31 -41.67 -13.18
C LEU A 997 19.24 -42.61 -12.39
N ILE A 998 20.54 -42.60 -12.67
CA ILE A 998 21.54 -43.41 -11.95
C ILE A 998 21.52 -43.10 -10.46
N PHE A 999 21.61 -41.81 -10.09
CA PHE A 999 21.63 -41.43 -8.68
C PHE A 999 20.30 -41.64 -7.97
N GLN A 1000 19.17 -41.48 -8.67
CA GLN A 1000 17.87 -41.84 -8.14
C GLN A 1000 17.78 -43.34 -7.86
N ALA A 1001 18.14 -44.17 -8.84
CA ALA A 1001 18.09 -45.63 -8.75
C ALA A 1001 18.89 -46.15 -7.55
N ALA A 1002 20.07 -45.58 -7.27
CA ALA A 1002 20.88 -45.97 -6.12
C ALA A 1002 20.10 -45.91 -4.79
N SER A 1003 19.35 -44.83 -4.55
CA SER A 1003 18.56 -44.68 -3.32
C SER A 1003 17.34 -45.62 -3.26
N LEU A 1004 16.80 -45.98 -4.41
CA LEU A 1004 15.62 -46.84 -4.54
C LEU A 1004 15.92 -48.31 -4.25
N VAL A 1005 17.14 -48.79 -4.53
CA VAL A 1005 17.54 -50.18 -4.22
C VAL A 1005 17.43 -50.47 -2.72
N LYS A 1006 17.89 -49.55 -1.86
CA LYS A 1006 17.77 -49.73 -0.40
C LYS A 1006 16.31 -49.67 0.06
N LEU A 1007 15.50 -48.79 -0.54
CA LEU A 1007 14.07 -48.69 -0.24
C LEU A 1007 13.29 -49.96 -0.63
N TRP A 1008 13.61 -50.55 -1.78
CA TRP A 1008 13.01 -51.82 -2.21
C TRP A 1008 13.33 -52.97 -1.26
N LYS A 1009 14.57 -53.02 -0.75
CA LYS A 1009 14.99 -54.03 0.23
C LYS A 1009 14.32 -53.82 1.59
N HIS A 1010 14.25 -52.57 2.07
CA HIS A 1010 13.70 -52.21 3.40
C HIS A 1010 12.66 -51.08 3.30
N PRO A 1011 11.38 -51.41 3.02
CA PRO A 1011 10.33 -50.43 2.72
C PRO A 1011 9.72 -49.78 3.98
N SER A 1012 10.54 -49.13 4.82
CA SER A 1012 10.04 -48.40 5.99
C SER A 1012 9.69 -46.94 5.66
N TYR A 1013 8.84 -46.30 6.46
CA TYR A 1013 8.50 -44.87 6.30
C TYR A 1013 9.75 -43.97 6.32
N LYS A 1014 10.72 -44.28 7.20
CA LYS A 1014 11.98 -43.54 7.32
C LYS A 1014 12.83 -43.67 6.05
N ASN A 1015 13.00 -44.89 5.52
CA ASN A 1015 13.74 -45.11 4.28
C ASN A 1015 13.01 -44.49 3.10
N PHE A 1016 11.68 -44.56 3.06
CA PHE A 1016 10.87 -43.89 2.05
C PHE A 1016 11.12 -42.38 2.04
N LEU A 1017 11.04 -41.73 3.21
CA LEU A 1017 11.27 -40.29 3.32
C LEU A 1017 12.71 -39.89 2.94
N VAL A 1018 13.73 -40.67 3.31
CA VAL A 1018 15.12 -40.37 2.92
C VAL A 1018 15.37 -40.60 1.43
N SER A 1019 14.87 -41.70 0.86
CA SER A 1019 14.93 -41.94 -0.60
C SER A 1019 14.17 -40.88 -1.39
N LEU A 1020 13.05 -40.38 -0.86
CA LEU A 1020 12.31 -39.26 -1.44
C LEU A 1020 13.16 -37.99 -1.50
N ILE A 1021 13.85 -37.65 -0.40
CA ILE A 1021 14.76 -36.51 -0.31
C ILE A 1021 15.94 -36.68 -1.29
N LEU A 1022 16.55 -37.87 -1.34
CA LEU A 1022 17.66 -38.17 -2.24
C LEU A 1022 17.26 -38.11 -3.71
N ASN A 1023 16.06 -38.58 -4.07
CA ASN A 1023 15.56 -38.46 -5.44
C ASN A 1023 15.31 -37.00 -5.84
N GLY A 1024 14.77 -36.19 -4.92
CA GLY A 1024 14.65 -34.75 -5.10
C GLY A 1024 16.00 -34.06 -5.27
N TYR A 1025 17.01 -34.45 -4.48
CA TYR A 1025 18.38 -33.98 -4.65
C TYR A 1025 18.95 -34.31 -6.02
N SER A 1026 18.82 -35.57 -6.48
CA SER A 1026 19.35 -35.99 -7.77
C SER A 1026 18.75 -35.18 -8.92
N SER A 1027 17.44 -34.96 -8.92
CA SER A 1027 16.79 -34.11 -9.94
C SER A 1027 17.20 -32.64 -9.85
N PHE A 1028 17.37 -32.11 -8.64
CA PHE A 1028 17.79 -30.72 -8.45
C PHE A 1028 19.26 -30.49 -8.87
N LEU A 1029 20.15 -31.40 -8.51
CA LEU A 1029 21.59 -31.29 -8.75
C LEU A 1029 21.93 -31.54 -10.22
N PHE A 1030 21.35 -32.57 -10.83
CA PHE A 1030 21.76 -33.09 -12.13
C PHE A 1030 20.72 -32.90 -13.24
N GLY A 1031 19.56 -32.29 -12.97
CA GLY A 1031 18.54 -32.05 -13.99
C GLY A 1031 18.97 -31.05 -15.06
N TRP A 1032 18.43 -31.20 -16.28
CA TRP A 1032 18.71 -30.31 -17.43
C TRP A 1032 18.31 -28.86 -17.16
N HIS A 1033 17.09 -28.63 -16.69
CA HIS A 1033 16.56 -27.29 -16.47
C HIS A 1033 15.95 -27.18 -15.07
N VAL A 1034 16.68 -26.57 -14.16
CA VAL A 1034 16.30 -26.46 -12.74
C VAL A 1034 16.25 -25.00 -12.31
N HIS A 1035 15.18 -24.64 -11.62
CA HIS A 1035 15.02 -23.33 -10.99
C HIS A 1035 15.46 -23.36 -9.53
N GLU A 1036 15.94 -22.23 -9.02
CA GLU A 1036 16.37 -22.04 -7.63
C GLU A 1036 15.27 -22.47 -6.65
N LYS A 1037 14.00 -22.17 -6.97
CA LYS A 1037 12.83 -22.50 -6.14
C LYS A 1037 12.58 -24.00 -5.96
N ALA A 1038 13.12 -24.86 -6.83
CA ALA A 1038 12.93 -26.30 -6.74
C ALA A 1038 13.61 -26.93 -5.51
N ILE A 1039 14.57 -26.24 -4.89
CA ILE A 1039 15.25 -26.71 -3.66
C ILE A 1039 14.27 -26.96 -2.49
N LEU A 1040 13.11 -26.29 -2.51
CA LEU A 1040 12.04 -26.50 -1.53
C LEU A 1040 11.49 -27.93 -1.55
N LEU A 1041 11.53 -28.63 -2.70
CA LEU A 1041 11.13 -30.05 -2.80
C LEU A 1041 12.00 -30.96 -1.94
N VAL A 1042 13.24 -30.57 -1.67
CA VAL A 1042 14.20 -31.30 -0.85
C VAL A 1042 14.16 -30.81 0.60
N MET A 1043 14.17 -29.49 0.80
CA MET A 1043 14.27 -28.89 2.12
C MET A 1043 13.05 -29.21 3.01
N ILE A 1044 11.83 -29.16 2.47
CA ILE A 1044 10.61 -29.40 3.25
C ILE A 1044 10.55 -30.82 3.83
N PRO A 1045 10.68 -31.92 3.04
CA PRO A 1045 10.66 -33.26 3.60
C PRO A 1045 11.88 -33.54 4.50
N PHE A 1046 13.05 -32.95 4.23
CA PHE A 1046 14.23 -33.12 5.08
C PHE A 1046 14.06 -32.47 6.46
N SER A 1047 13.33 -31.36 6.54
CA SER A 1047 13.03 -30.74 7.84
C SER A 1047 12.31 -31.71 8.79
N LEU A 1048 11.44 -32.60 8.29
CA LEU A 1048 10.65 -33.55 9.08
C LEU A 1048 11.49 -34.58 9.81
N ILE A 1049 12.59 -35.05 9.19
CA ILE A 1049 13.49 -36.07 9.76
C ILE A 1049 14.73 -35.47 10.45
N SER A 1050 14.95 -34.15 10.29
CA SER A 1050 16.13 -33.46 10.82
C SER A 1050 16.28 -33.57 12.35
N ALA A 1051 15.19 -33.81 13.08
CA ALA A 1051 15.19 -33.89 14.54
C ALA A 1051 15.49 -35.29 15.10
N ASP A 1052 15.59 -36.31 14.25
CA ASP A 1052 15.80 -37.69 14.70
C ASP A 1052 17.25 -37.92 15.14
N ASN A 1053 18.22 -37.34 14.42
CA ASN A 1053 19.64 -37.53 14.67
C ASN A 1053 20.42 -36.21 14.44
N ILE A 1054 21.43 -35.94 15.28
CA ILE A 1054 22.36 -34.81 15.14
C ILE A 1054 23.06 -34.77 13.77
N ALA A 1055 23.37 -35.92 13.17
CA ALA A 1055 24.00 -36.00 11.86
C ALA A 1055 23.06 -35.51 10.74
N LEU A 1056 21.77 -35.88 10.82
CA LEU A 1056 20.72 -35.40 9.91
C LEU A 1056 20.47 -33.91 10.12
N PHE A 1057 20.42 -33.45 11.38
CA PHE A 1057 20.28 -32.03 11.71
C PHE A 1057 21.39 -31.17 11.12
N ARG A 1058 22.67 -31.57 11.29
CA ARG A 1058 23.81 -30.83 10.75
C ARG A 1058 23.78 -30.76 9.22
N SER A 1059 23.37 -31.86 8.56
CA SER A 1059 23.18 -31.89 7.11
C SER A 1059 22.06 -30.93 6.68
N TYR A 1060 20.92 -30.98 7.36
CA TYR A 1060 19.77 -30.11 7.09
C TYR A 1060 20.09 -28.62 7.30
N ILE A 1061 20.85 -28.23 8.33
CA ILE A 1061 21.25 -26.83 8.56
C ILE A 1061 21.95 -26.25 7.32
N ILE A 1062 22.92 -26.99 6.78
CA ILE A 1062 23.71 -26.56 5.64
C ILE A 1062 22.80 -26.42 4.42
N LEU A 1063 21.98 -27.44 4.13
CA LEU A 1063 20.98 -27.34 3.05
C LEU A 1063 20.06 -26.14 3.24
N ALA A 1064 19.51 -25.95 4.43
CA ALA A 1064 18.52 -24.94 4.72
C ALA A 1064 19.07 -23.53 4.49
N VAL A 1065 20.28 -23.25 4.99
CA VAL A 1065 20.91 -21.94 4.83
C VAL A 1065 21.31 -21.70 3.37
N SER A 1066 21.95 -22.68 2.72
CA SER A 1066 22.31 -22.57 1.31
C SER A 1066 21.08 -22.41 0.41
N GLY A 1067 20.03 -23.19 0.64
CA GLY A 1067 18.80 -23.18 -0.14
C GLY A 1067 17.95 -21.93 0.06
N ILE A 1068 17.90 -21.36 1.28
CA ILE A 1068 17.19 -20.09 1.52
C ILE A 1068 17.99 -18.91 0.96
N TYR A 1069 19.29 -18.88 1.20
CA TYR A 1069 20.15 -17.79 0.73
C TYR A 1069 20.17 -17.74 -0.82
N SER A 1070 20.12 -18.89 -1.50
CA SER A 1070 20.02 -18.93 -2.96
C SER A 1070 18.72 -18.35 -3.53
N LEU A 1071 17.67 -18.15 -2.72
CA LEU A 1071 16.43 -17.49 -3.15
C LEU A 1071 16.52 -15.96 -3.01
N PHE A 1072 17.53 -15.42 -2.32
CA PHE A 1072 17.67 -13.97 -2.11
C PHE A 1072 17.77 -13.15 -3.40
N PRO A 1073 18.42 -13.63 -4.48
CA PRO A 1073 18.45 -12.92 -5.75
C PRO A 1073 17.08 -12.73 -6.41
N LEU A 1074 16.12 -13.60 -6.14
CA LEU A 1074 14.74 -13.46 -6.64
C LEU A 1074 14.04 -12.24 -6.01
N LEU A 1075 14.50 -11.81 -4.83
CA LEU A 1075 14.06 -10.58 -4.14
C LEU A 1075 15.09 -9.46 -4.33
N PHE A 1076 15.13 -8.89 -5.53
CA PHE A 1076 16.19 -7.96 -5.95
C PHE A 1076 15.97 -6.51 -5.49
N LYS A 1077 14.80 -6.14 -4.95
CA LYS A 1077 14.50 -4.76 -4.53
C LYS A 1077 15.21 -4.40 -3.23
N LEU A 1078 15.91 -3.27 -3.23
CA LEU A 1078 16.63 -2.73 -2.06
C LEU A 1078 15.74 -2.55 -0.82
N THR A 1079 14.46 -2.22 -1.01
CA THR A 1079 13.48 -2.04 0.07
C THR A 1079 13.14 -3.33 0.82
N GLU A 1080 13.34 -4.49 0.19
CA GLU A 1080 13.05 -5.80 0.78
C GLU A 1080 14.28 -6.46 1.41
N SER A 1081 15.48 -5.95 1.13
CA SER A 1081 16.72 -6.55 1.63
C SER A 1081 16.78 -6.65 3.15
N THR A 1082 16.28 -5.63 3.86
CA THR A 1082 16.20 -5.67 5.33
C THR A 1082 15.18 -6.71 5.80
N ILE A 1083 14.02 -6.78 5.14
CA ILE A 1083 12.95 -7.70 5.51
C ILE A 1083 13.41 -9.16 5.32
N LYS A 1084 14.02 -9.49 4.18
CA LYS A 1084 14.49 -10.86 3.91
C LYS A 1084 15.58 -11.31 4.87
N ILE A 1085 16.52 -10.42 5.23
CA ILE A 1085 17.58 -10.72 6.21
C ILE A 1085 16.97 -10.94 7.60
N VAL A 1086 16.09 -10.04 8.05
CA VAL A 1086 15.47 -10.15 9.39
C VAL A 1086 14.61 -11.41 9.51
N ILE A 1087 13.76 -11.70 8.51
CA ILE A 1087 12.92 -12.91 8.51
C ILE A 1087 13.80 -14.18 8.49
N CYS A 1088 14.87 -14.20 7.68
CA CYS A 1088 15.78 -15.34 7.62
C CYS A 1088 16.52 -15.54 8.96
N LEU A 1089 17.03 -14.47 9.57
CA LEU A 1089 17.69 -14.56 10.88
C LEU A 1089 16.73 -15.03 11.98
N LEU A 1090 15.51 -14.49 12.01
CA LEU A 1090 14.48 -14.93 12.95
C LEU A 1090 14.15 -16.41 12.75
N TRP A 1091 13.97 -16.84 11.50
CA TRP A 1091 13.70 -18.24 11.17
C TRP A 1091 14.83 -19.19 11.58
N ILE A 1092 16.08 -18.80 11.30
CA ILE A 1092 17.29 -19.53 11.71
C ILE A 1092 17.35 -19.66 13.23
N ILE A 1093 17.15 -18.56 13.96
CA ILE A 1093 17.17 -18.54 15.43
C ILE A 1093 16.07 -19.46 15.99
N LEU A 1094 14.84 -19.32 15.50
CA LEU A 1094 13.70 -20.11 15.99
C LEU A 1094 13.85 -21.60 15.67
N THR A 1095 14.29 -21.94 14.46
CA THR A 1095 14.44 -23.33 14.01
C THR A 1095 15.64 -24.00 14.67
N PHE A 1096 16.82 -23.39 14.62
CA PHE A 1096 18.05 -24.04 15.07
C PHE A 1096 18.15 -24.09 16.59
N MET A 1097 17.73 -23.04 17.32
CA MET A 1097 17.72 -23.09 18.79
C MET A 1097 16.69 -24.10 19.31
N GLY A 1098 15.53 -24.18 18.67
CA GLY A 1098 14.49 -25.15 19.02
C GLY A 1098 14.99 -26.59 18.89
N ILE A 1099 15.51 -26.96 17.70
CA ILE A 1099 15.98 -28.33 17.45
C ILE A 1099 17.23 -28.66 18.28
N LEU A 1100 18.18 -27.73 18.39
CA LEU A 1100 19.42 -27.92 19.16
C LEU A 1100 19.15 -28.10 20.66
N SER A 1101 18.19 -27.34 21.22
CA SER A 1101 17.82 -27.50 22.64
C SER A 1101 17.29 -28.90 22.96
N ASN A 1102 16.56 -29.52 22.02
CA ASN A 1102 16.00 -30.84 22.18
C ASN A 1102 17.03 -31.96 21.94
N LEU A 1103 17.89 -31.79 20.93
CA LEU A 1103 19.01 -32.70 20.69
C LEU A 1103 20.00 -32.67 21.85
N ASN A 1104 20.27 -31.51 22.46
CA ASN A 1104 21.10 -31.39 23.66
C ASN A 1104 20.44 -32.01 24.90
N TYR A 1105 19.10 -32.01 24.99
CA TYR A 1105 18.38 -32.74 26.04
C TYR A 1105 18.54 -34.26 25.88
N LYS A 1106 18.38 -34.81 24.66
CA LYS A 1106 18.67 -36.23 24.37
C LYS A 1106 20.15 -36.56 24.57
N ARG A 1107 21.06 -35.72 24.09
CA ARG A 1107 22.52 -35.87 24.21
C ARG A 1107 22.97 -35.85 25.68
N ASN A 1108 22.43 -34.97 26.52
CA ASN A 1108 22.75 -34.97 27.96
C ASN A 1108 22.19 -36.19 28.72
N LYS A 1109 21.11 -36.82 28.22
CA LYS A 1109 20.61 -38.08 28.77
C LYS A 1109 21.47 -39.29 28.34
N ILE A 1110 21.99 -39.28 27.11
CA ILE A 1110 22.84 -40.35 26.53
C ILE A 1110 24.30 -40.23 26.98
N ILE A 1111 24.86 -39.02 27.13
CA ILE A 1111 26.23 -38.78 27.63
C ILE A 1111 26.38 -39.24 29.09
N LYS A 1112 25.28 -39.32 29.85
CA LYS A 1112 25.30 -39.97 31.17
C LYS A 1112 25.60 -41.48 31.12
N TYR A 1113 25.62 -42.09 29.93
CA TYR A 1113 25.82 -43.53 29.70
C TYR A 1113 26.94 -43.90 28.72
N SER A 1114 27.62 -42.93 28.08
CA SER A 1114 28.70 -43.25 27.14
C SER A 1114 29.77 -42.16 27.14
N GLN A 1115 30.74 -42.30 28.03
CA GLN A 1115 32.06 -41.70 27.85
C GLN A 1115 32.88 -42.67 26.99
N ASN A 1116 33.16 -42.29 25.74
CA ASN A 1116 34.47 -42.46 25.09
C ASN A 1116 34.40 -42.10 23.58
N ASP A 1117 35.48 -41.44 23.14
CA ASP A 1117 35.92 -41.19 21.76
C ASP A 1117 35.07 -40.33 20.80
N GLU A 1118 35.20 -39.00 20.92
CA GLU A 1118 35.05 -38.12 19.75
C GLU A 1118 36.38 -38.09 18.97
N SER A 1119 36.39 -38.62 17.74
CA SER A 1119 37.57 -38.65 16.87
C SER A 1119 38.01 -37.24 16.42
N LYS A 1120 39.34 -37.02 16.30
CA LYS A 1120 39.95 -35.76 15.78
C LYS A 1120 39.33 -35.31 14.44
N LEU A 1121 38.89 -36.26 13.61
CA LEU A 1121 38.24 -36.02 12.32
C LEU A 1121 36.88 -35.31 12.48
N SER A 1122 36.07 -35.69 13.46
CA SER A 1122 34.76 -35.05 13.73
C SER A 1122 34.93 -33.58 14.13
N TYR A 1123 35.97 -33.28 14.90
CA TYR A 1123 36.31 -31.92 15.30
C TYR A 1123 36.75 -31.06 14.10
N LEU A 1124 37.61 -31.60 13.22
CA LEU A 1124 38.03 -30.92 12.00
C LEU A 1124 36.84 -30.63 11.07
N ILE A 1125 35.96 -31.62 10.86
CA ILE A 1125 34.73 -31.45 10.06
C ILE A 1125 33.86 -30.34 10.65
N ASN A 1126 33.74 -30.26 11.98
CA ASN A 1126 33.00 -29.19 12.63
C ASN A 1126 33.62 -27.80 12.39
N ILE A 1127 34.95 -27.67 12.39
CA ILE A 1127 35.61 -26.40 12.04
C ILE A 1127 35.29 -26.01 10.59
N ILE A 1128 35.39 -26.95 9.66
CA ILE A 1128 35.12 -26.70 8.24
C ILE A 1128 33.66 -26.25 8.03
N GLU A 1129 32.70 -26.97 8.61
CA GLU A 1129 31.29 -26.63 8.53
C GLU A 1129 31.00 -25.24 9.11
N ASN A 1130 31.54 -24.92 10.29
CA ASN A 1130 31.36 -23.60 10.90
C ASN A 1130 32.00 -22.50 10.05
N THR A 1131 33.17 -22.76 9.45
CA THR A 1131 33.86 -21.81 8.57
C THR A 1131 33.03 -21.53 7.31
N TYR A 1132 32.44 -22.56 6.71
CA TYR A 1132 31.48 -22.42 5.62
C TYR A 1132 30.26 -21.58 6.07
N MET A 1133 29.70 -21.84 7.24
CA MET A 1133 28.56 -21.07 7.74
C MET A 1133 28.88 -19.57 7.94
N TYR A 1134 30.08 -19.23 8.43
CA TYR A 1134 30.50 -17.83 8.56
C TYR A 1134 30.73 -17.14 7.20
N GLY A 1135 31.06 -17.89 6.16
CA GLY A 1135 31.29 -17.32 4.84
C GLY A 1135 30.03 -16.71 4.19
N PHE A 1136 28.82 -17.09 4.61
CA PHE A 1136 27.59 -16.39 4.19
C PHE A 1136 27.57 -14.92 4.60
N ILE A 1137 28.16 -14.57 5.75
CA ILE A 1137 28.26 -13.17 6.20
C ILE A 1137 29.18 -12.39 5.25
N ILE A 1138 30.31 -12.99 4.88
CA ILE A 1138 31.28 -12.41 3.94
C ILE A 1138 30.64 -12.25 2.57
N LEU A 1139 29.93 -13.27 2.10
CA LEU A 1139 29.21 -13.25 0.82
C LEU A 1139 28.12 -12.17 0.80
N GLN A 1140 27.37 -12.01 1.89
CA GLN A 1140 26.33 -10.98 2.00
C GLN A 1140 26.95 -9.56 2.03
N PHE A 1141 28.08 -9.39 2.70
CA PHE A 1141 28.84 -8.14 2.67
C PHE A 1141 29.39 -7.85 1.27
N PHE A 1142 29.91 -8.87 0.58
CA PHE A 1142 30.42 -8.74 -0.77
C PHE A 1142 29.32 -8.34 -1.76
N THR A 1143 28.24 -9.10 -1.80
CA THR A 1143 27.11 -8.91 -2.73
C THR A 1143 26.30 -7.66 -2.43
N GLY A 1144 26.16 -7.28 -1.15
CA GLY A 1144 25.38 -6.11 -0.73
C GLY A 1144 26.14 -4.78 -0.75
N ILE A 1145 27.45 -4.80 -0.47
CA ILE A 1145 28.24 -3.57 -0.26
C ILE A 1145 29.46 -3.54 -1.17
N VAL A 1146 30.36 -4.52 -1.09
CA VAL A 1146 31.68 -4.46 -1.75
C VAL A 1146 31.56 -4.36 -3.27
N HIS A 1147 30.74 -5.21 -3.89
CA HIS A 1147 30.57 -5.22 -5.34
C HIS A 1147 30.02 -3.88 -5.85
N GLN A 1148 29.02 -3.31 -5.16
CA GLN A 1148 28.44 -2.01 -5.52
C GLN A 1148 29.43 -0.85 -5.36
N VAL A 1149 30.37 -0.95 -4.42
CA VAL A 1149 31.38 0.09 -4.16
C VAL A 1149 32.55 0.00 -5.13
N ILE A 1150 33.02 -1.20 -5.46
CA ILE A 1150 34.18 -1.43 -6.34
C ILE A 1150 33.80 -1.30 -7.81
N TYR A 1151 32.67 -1.85 -8.23
CA TYR A 1151 32.24 -1.91 -9.63
C TYR A 1151 31.15 -0.88 -9.95
N LYS A 1152 31.36 0.39 -9.54
CA LYS A 1152 30.41 1.50 -9.77
C LYS A 1152 30.10 1.76 -11.24
N ASP A 1153 31.04 1.45 -12.12
CA ASP A 1153 30.91 1.65 -13.57
C ASP A 1153 30.03 0.58 -14.27
N GLY A 1154 29.42 -0.34 -13.50
CA GLY A 1154 28.59 -1.41 -14.04
C GLY A 1154 29.37 -2.58 -14.66
N LYS A 1155 30.69 -2.66 -14.42
CA LYS A 1155 31.51 -3.82 -14.84
C LYS A 1155 31.13 -5.07 -14.03
N TYR A 1156 30.90 -6.19 -14.71
CA TYR A 1156 30.49 -7.48 -14.12
C TYR A 1156 29.20 -7.42 -13.28
N PRO A 1157 28.05 -7.04 -13.88
CA PRO A 1157 26.79 -6.88 -13.15
C PRO A 1157 26.26 -8.22 -12.57
N PHE A 1158 26.62 -9.35 -13.17
CA PHE A 1158 26.18 -10.69 -12.76
C PHE A 1158 27.15 -11.40 -11.79
N LEU A 1159 28.26 -10.77 -11.38
CA LEU A 1159 29.21 -11.39 -10.44
C LEU A 1159 28.58 -11.72 -9.07
N PRO A 1160 27.74 -10.86 -8.46
CA PRO A 1160 27.08 -11.21 -7.19
C PRO A 1160 26.17 -12.43 -7.30
N LEU A 1161 25.49 -12.58 -8.43
CA LEU A 1161 24.62 -13.70 -8.75
C LEU A 1161 25.42 -14.99 -8.87
N LEU A 1162 26.48 -14.95 -9.68
CA LEU A 1162 27.43 -16.04 -9.84
C LEU A 1162 28.01 -16.49 -8.50
N SER A 1163 28.55 -15.56 -7.70
CA SER A 1163 29.13 -15.86 -6.39
C SER A 1163 28.12 -16.49 -5.44
N THR A 1164 26.87 -16.00 -5.45
CA THR A 1164 25.79 -16.55 -4.62
C THR A 1164 25.46 -17.98 -5.01
N SER A 1165 25.28 -18.24 -6.31
CA SER A 1165 24.94 -19.56 -6.82
C SER A 1165 26.02 -20.59 -6.53
N VAL A 1166 27.28 -20.29 -6.87
CA VAL A 1166 28.42 -21.18 -6.66
C VAL A 1166 28.60 -21.51 -5.19
N TYR A 1167 28.54 -20.51 -4.31
CA TYR A 1167 28.71 -20.72 -2.88
C TYR A 1167 27.61 -21.60 -2.28
N CYS A 1168 26.36 -21.39 -2.70
CA CYS A 1168 25.23 -22.20 -2.25
C CYS A 1168 25.30 -23.62 -2.83
N ALA A 1169 25.73 -23.80 -4.08
CA ALA A 1169 25.86 -25.11 -4.73
C ALA A 1169 26.81 -26.04 -3.98
N PHE A 1170 27.93 -25.52 -3.44
CA PHE A 1170 28.82 -26.29 -2.58
C PHE A 1170 28.11 -26.85 -1.34
N GLY A 1171 27.29 -26.04 -0.66
CA GLY A 1171 26.56 -26.48 0.53
C GLY A 1171 25.47 -27.50 0.21
N VAL A 1172 24.73 -27.30 -0.90
CA VAL A 1172 23.72 -28.25 -1.37
C VAL A 1172 24.37 -29.61 -1.69
N MET A 1173 25.47 -29.60 -2.44
CA MET A 1173 26.20 -30.82 -2.80
C MET A 1173 26.81 -31.52 -1.58
N TYR A 1174 27.40 -30.77 -0.65
CA TYR A 1174 27.93 -31.30 0.61
C TYR A 1174 26.85 -31.99 1.45
N SER A 1175 25.68 -31.34 1.59
CA SER A 1175 24.55 -31.93 2.32
C SER A 1175 24.02 -33.20 1.65
N TRP A 1176 23.98 -33.24 0.32
CA TRP A 1176 23.58 -34.43 -0.43
C TRP A 1176 24.54 -35.61 -0.23
N ILE A 1177 25.86 -35.37 -0.36
CA ILE A 1177 26.89 -36.39 -0.12
C ILE A 1177 26.76 -36.94 1.29
N ARG A 1178 26.64 -36.06 2.28
CA ARG A 1178 26.53 -36.46 3.68
C ARG A 1178 25.26 -37.27 3.96
N LEU A 1179 24.10 -36.84 3.44
CA LEU A 1179 22.86 -37.60 3.58
C LEU A 1179 22.97 -38.97 2.89
N SER A 1180 23.61 -39.04 1.72
CA SER A 1180 23.84 -40.28 1.00
C SER A 1180 24.72 -41.24 1.81
N ILE A 1181 25.81 -40.76 2.39
CA ILE A 1181 26.68 -41.54 3.28
C ILE A 1181 25.89 -42.07 4.49
N ILE A 1182 25.11 -41.21 5.15
CA ILE A 1182 24.26 -41.61 6.30
C ILE A 1182 23.26 -42.69 5.86
N TYR A 1183 22.64 -42.53 4.69
CA TYR A 1183 21.62 -43.46 4.21
C TYR A 1183 22.22 -44.82 3.81
N PHE A 1184 23.33 -44.86 3.10
CA PHE A 1184 23.92 -46.12 2.63
C PHE A 1184 24.74 -46.84 3.71
N LEU A 1185 25.47 -46.11 4.56
CA LEU A 1185 26.35 -46.69 5.58
C LEU A 1185 25.70 -46.82 6.97
N GLY A 1186 24.54 -46.18 7.20
CA GLY A 1186 23.82 -46.30 8.47
C GLY A 1186 23.36 -47.75 8.72
N LYS A 1187 23.67 -48.28 9.91
CA LYS A 1187 23.15 -49.58 10.37
C LYS A 1187 21.61 -49.53 10.40
N ASN A 1188 20.96 -50.61 9.97
CA ASN A 1188 19.50 -50.72 10.00
C ASN A 1188 19.06 -50.82 11.46
N ASP A 1189 18.53 -49.74 12.03
CA ASP A 1189 18.07 -49.65 13.43
C ASP A 1189 16.80 -50.50 13.74
N GLU A 1190 16.39 -51.42 12.88
CA GLU A 1190 15.14 -52.20 13.04
C GLU A 1190 15.18 -53.16 14.26
N ASN A 1191 16.36 -53.50 14.81
CA ASN A 1191 16.46 -54.37 15.99
C ASN A 1191 16.30 -53.67 17.36
N GLN A 1192 16.03 -52.36 17.41
CA GLN A 1192 15.86 -51.65 18.69
C GLN A 1192 14.41 -51.27 19.04
N GLU A 1193 13.46 -51.30 18.10
CA GLU A 1193 12.06 -50.97 18.40
C GLU A 1193 11.26 -52.15 18.98
N GLU A 1194 11.74 -53.39 18.89
CA GLU A 1194 11.06 -54.55 19.51
C GLU A 1194 11.32 -54.70 21.03
N ASN A 1195 12.21 -53.90 21.63
CA ASN A 1195 12.56 -53.99 23.05
C ASN A 1195 12.37 -52.69 23.86
N SER A 1196 11.57 -51.72 23.40
CA SER A 1196 11.36 -50.44 24.13
C SER A 1196 9.92 -50.01 24.32
#